data_AF-A0A9J6D3W9-F1
#
_entry.id   AF-A0A9J6D3W9-F1
#
_cell.length_a   1.000
_cell.length_b   1.000
_cell.length_c   1.000
_cell.angle_alpha   90.00
_cell.angle_beta   90.00
_cell.angle_gamma   90.00
#
_symmetry.space_group_name_H-M   'P 1'
#
loop_
_entity.id
_entity.type
_entity.pdbx_description
1 polymer ?
#
loop_
_entity_poly.entity_id
_entity_poly.type
_entity_poly.pdbx_seq_one_letter_code
_entity_poly.pdbx_strand_id
1 'polypeptide(L)'
;MAERRQNKCDHTCFVPYCNSGYRSCKEARSLFRVPADVVKREAWSRLIKRTDRELNDASVVCDLHFEAHFVERTFKTTIIGEVVEIERDRPQIAKDALPIIFPGAPSYISKRLPKKKKERSICDQVLPAAKRSTKKFTESSPPPIEDLETQVSSIDSVEAQCEEHEKDVDSALALKKLVKIEVRSEANAATIEVHLPGRKWQQQQIATREEAEALLDHVDKFSRCCGAGLEPLSGECSSFNGKFFSKNCTITMKEGPATACIHCKYRKKLILNQLSRRRCPKRRAAKTNVRCSLRRMKAKFTKVKMTLSQMKAKNEQVPEELLFEKIKGLPQKQQAAVRTCFEAACRKFKKGMKYGEEWLLKCILMRMRSPKLYEHLRRQDILTLPGHTCLNKAVQHFKSGFGFNPNVFTALKEKIKELDGFNRHGVVVFDDIKLSEHIDVKPSGCIDGFVDLGQFQNEKSGKELADHDVVIVFQPFTGSWMQILGVFASKSNVKADVLSKIVLEATLLCEQAGLHVDGVTCDEATWNRSMWKIFGIKGKLSQDKLENLFGIVRQFNGANDHPTSAQFLATINALAFYNLVKSPKGRNCSPEVVNALLAHTNAETSHYQPSPIDALDLLFDEGRLDHVEEALNILPPEDHTEYVTHHSLRRLVHYVTGYVARKARQKTGCTICTEHLTISKASAVSDTQTQFIRQFDRGGLLHQKTAC
;
A
#
# COMPACT_ATOMS: atom_id res chain seq x y z
N MET A 1 5.53 12.31 18.97
CA MET A 1 5.85 11.05 18.27
C MET A 1 4.69 10.11 18.49
N ALA A 2 4.00 9.67 17.43
CA ALA A 2 2.98 8.63 17.56
C ALA A 2 3.67 7.29 17.33
N GLU A 3 3.67 6.43 18.34
CA GLU A 3 4.21 5.08 18.28
C GLU A 3 3.71 4.36 17.02
N ARG A 4 4.65 3.85 16.21
CA ARG A 4 4.33 2.85 15.19
C ARG A 4 3.91 1.57 15.91
N ARG A 5 2.63 1.45 16.25
CA ARG A 5 2.03 0.14 16.49
C ARG A 5 2.20 -0.66 15.21
N GLN A 6 3.06 -1.69 15.24
CA GLN A 6 2.95 -2.79 14.29
C GLN A 6 1.55 -3.38 14.49
N ASN A 7 0.57 -2.95 13.69
CA ASN A 7 -0.78 -3.50 13.77
C ASN A 7 -0.70 -5.00 13.41
N LYS A 8 -0.68 -5.85 14.45
CA LYS A 8 -0.87 -7.30 14.36
C LYS A 8 -2.08 -7.57 13.48
N CYS A 9 -1.89 -8.32 12.40
CA CYS A 9 -3.00 -8.85 11.61
C CYS A 9 -3.43 -10.21 12.16
N ASP A 10 -4.72 -10.51 12.01
CA ASP A 10 -5.23 -11.84 12.31
C ASP A 10 -4.61 -12.87 11.35
N HIS A 11 -4.30 -14.05 11.88
CA HIS A 11 -3.80 -15.19 11.09
C HIS A 11 -4.91 -16.16 10.67
N THR A 12 -6.15 -15.91 11.10
CA THR A 12 -7.33 -16.75 10.83
C THR A 12 -8.34 -15.98 9.98
N CYS A 13 -9.01 -16.69 9.06
CA CYS A 13 -10.05 -16.10 8.23
C CYS A 13 -11.23 -15.61 9.08
N PHE A 14 -11.71 -14.40 8.79
CA PHE A 14 -12.81 -13.76 9.50
C PHE A 14 -14.19 -14.36 9.17
N VAL A 15 -14.32 -15.06 8.05
CA VAL A 15 -15.61 -15.55 7.56
C VAL A 15 -16.15 -16.69 8.43
N PRO A 16 -17.43 -16.66 8.85
CA PRO A 16 -18.05 -17.74 9.63
C PRO A 16 -17.91 -19.10 8.93
N TYR A 17 -17.71 -20.15 9.72
CA TYR A 17 -17.55 -21.54 9.24
C TYR A 17 -16.34 -21.77 8.32
N CYS A 18 -15.41 -20.83 8.25
CA CYS A 18 -14.13 -21.00 7.56
C CYS A 18 -13.02 -21.37 8.55
N ASN A 19 -12.28 -22.44 8.24
CA ASN A 19 -11.15 -22.90 9.05
C ASN A 19 -9.78 -22.43 8.49
N SER A 20 -9.75 -21.63 7.42
CA SER A 20 -8.48 -21.17 6.84
C SER A 20 -7.67 -20.35 7.86
N GLY A 21 -6.40 -20.72 8.02
CA GLY A 21 -5.48 -20.09 8.98
C GLY A 21 -5.54 -20.66 10.41
N TYR A 22 -6.49 -21.55 10.72
CA TYR A 22 -6.47 -22.31 11.97
C TYR A 22 -5.48 -23.48 11.87
N ARG A 23 -4.88 -23.88 13.00
CA ARG A 23 -3.95 -25.04 13.07
C ARG A 23 -4.56 -26.35 12.54
N SER A 24 -5.90 -26.46 12.54
CA SER A 24 -6.64 -27.62 12.03
C SER A 24 -6.76 -27.68 10.51
N CYS A 25 -6.48 -26.59 9.80
CA CYS A 25 -6.55 -26.55 8.34
C CYS A 25 -5.20 -26.94 7.73
N LYS A 26 -5.17 -28.05 6.98
CA LYS A 26 -3.96 -28.55 6.30
C LYS A 26 -3.65 -27.83 4.98
N GLU A 27 -4.62 -27.13 4.41
CA GLU A 27 -4.46 -26.43 3.13
C GLU A 27 -3.95 -24.99 3.33
N ALA A 28 -2.83 -24.66 2.70
CA ALA A 28 -2.32 -23.29 2.68
C ALA A 28 -3.19 -22.42 1.76
N ARG A 29 -3.83 -21.40 2.32
CA ARG A 29 -4.72 -20.47 1.60
C ARG A 29 -4.18 -19.05 1.69
N SER A 30 -4.38 -18.27 0.64
CA SER A 30 -3.97 -16.85 0.62
C SER A 30 -4.94 -16.01 1.44
N LEU A 31 -4.44 -15.26 2.43
CA LEU A 31 -5.23 -14.40 3.30
C LEU A 31 -5.11 -12.93 2.84
N PHE A 32 -6.24 -12.31 2.54
CA PHE A 32 -6.32 -10.92 2.10
C PHE A 32 -6.83 -10.03 3.23
N ARG A 33 -6.13 -8.92 3.48
CA ARG A 33 -6.58 -7.92 4.45
C ARG A 33 -7.83 -7.20 3.94
N VAL A 34 -8.72 -6.86 4.86
CA VAL A 34 -9.91 -6.05 4.60
C VAL A 34 -9.51 -4.70 3.96
N PRO A 35 -10.28 -4.17 2.98
CA PRO A 35 -9.99 -2.89 2.36
C PRO A 35 -9.95 -1.74 3.38
N ALA A 36 -8.96 -0.84 3.23
CA ALA A 36 -8.87 0.38 4.05
C ALA A 36 -9.97 1.41 3.73
N ASP A 37 -10.61 1.28 2.56
CA ASP A 37 -11.74 2.11 2.14
C ASP A 37 -12.99 1.77 2.97
N VAL A 38 -13.49 2.74 3.74
CA VAL A 38 -14.62 2.59 4.67
C VAL A 38 -15.86 2.06 3.96
N VAL A 39 -16.15 2.54 2.74
CA VAL A 39 -17.36 2.14 2.00
C VAL A 39 -17.28 0.67 1.58
N LYS A 40 -16.11 0.20 1.18
CA LYS A 40 -15.89 -1.19 0.79
C LYS A 40 -15.81 -2.12 1.99
N ARG A 41 -15.22 -1.65 3.10
CA ARG A 41 -15.21 -2.38 4.38
C ARG A 41 -16.64 -2.58 4.89
N GLU A 42 -17.48 -1.56 4.82
CA GLU A 42 -18.91 -1.71 5.11
C GLU A 42 -19.60 -2.69 4.15
N ALA A 43 -19.26 -2.67 2.86
CA ALA A 43 -19.80 -3.64 1.91
C ALA A 43 -19.39 -5.09 2.27
N TRP A 44 -18.14 -5.32 2.67
CA TRP A 44 -17.67 -6.61 3.16
C TRP A 44 -18.36 -7.03 4.45
N SER A 45 -18.53 -6.12 5.40
CA SER A 45 -19.23 -6.37 6.68
C SER A 45 -20.72 -6.71 6.46
N ARG A 46 -21.39 -6.04 5.52
CA ARG A 46 -22.80 -6.36 5.17
C ARG A 46 -22.97 -7.73 4.50
N LEU A 47 -21.93 -8.21 3.79
CA LEU A 47 -21.93 -9.50 3.12
C LEU A 47 -21.57 -10.65 4.09
N ILE A 48 -20.54 -10.45 4.91
CA ILE A 48 -20.09 -11.40 5.93
C ILE A 48 -20.95 -11.17 7.18
N LYS A 49 -22.19 -11.66 7.15
CA LYS A 49 -23.16 -11.49 8.24
C LYS A 49 -22.69 -12.22 9.50
N ARG A 50 -22.05 -11.48 10.40
CA ARG A 50 -21.49 -11.97 11.65
C ARG A 50 -21.99 -11.08 12.80
N THR A 51 -22.55 -11.69 13.84
CA THR A 51 -23.15 -10.97 14.99
C THR A 51 -22.26 -10.98 16.24
N ASP A 52 -21.29 -11.90 16.30
CA ASP A 52 -20.38 -12.09 17.43
C ASP A 52 -19.13 -11.19 17.37
N ARG A 53 -18.73 -10.75 16.17
CA ARG A 53 -17.50 -9.96 15.97
C ARG A 53 -17.65 -8.98 14.81
N GLU A 54 -17.21 -7.74 15.01
CA GLU A 54 -17.16 -6.70 13.97
C GLU A 54 -15.91 -6.83 13.08
N LEU A 55 -16.02 -6.32 11.84
CA LEU A 55 -14.96 -6.40 10.84
C LEU A 55 -13.96 -5.25 11.01
N ASN A 56 -12.80 -5.56 11.61
CA ASN A 56 -11.79 -4.57 11.95
C ASN A 56 -10.65 -4.55 10.90
N ASP A 57 -9.80 -3.54 10.94
CA ASP A 57 -8.67 -3.33 10.02
C ASP A 57 -7.53 -4.37 10.17
N ALA A 58 -7.53 -5.13 11.26
CA ALA A 58 -6.65 -6.28 11.48
C ALA A 58 -7.19 -7.58 10.86
N SER A 59 -8.48 -7.64 10.52
CA SER A 59 -9.14 -8.86 10.04
C SER A 59 -8.72 -9.21 8.61
N VAL A 60 -8.73 -10.52 8.31
CA VAL A 60 -8.34 -11.09 7.02
C VAL A 60 -9.39 -12.06 6.48
N VAL A 61 -9.50 -12.19 5.17
CA VAL A 61 -10.42 -13.11 4.48
C VAL A 61 -9.64 -13.94 3.45
N CYS A 62 -9.82 -15.26 3.42
CA CYS A 62 -9.10 -16.13 2.49
C CYS A 62 -9.67 -16.10 1.06
N ASP A 63 -8.86 -16.57 0.10
CA ASP A 63 -9.18 -16.69 -1.33
C ASP A 63 -10.43 -17.51 -1.65
N LEU A 64 -10.82 -18.47 -0.82
CA LEU A 64 -12.03 -19.29 -0.98
C LEU A 64 -13.33 -18.47 -1.07
N HIS A 65 -13.34 -17.26 -0.51
CA HIS A 65 -14.56 -16.43 -0.45
C HIS A 65 -14.73 -15.51 -1.66
N PHE A 66 -13.76 -15.49 -2.57
CA PHE A 66 -13.77 -14.67 -3.77
C PHE A 66 -13.91 -15.54 -5.02
N GLU A 67 -14.54 -15.01 -6.08
CA GLU A 67 -14.49 -15.66 -7.37
C GLU A 67 -13.05 -15.64 -7.91
N ALA A 68 -12.59 -16.74 -8.51
CA ALA A 68 -11.21 -16.93 -8.91
C ALA A 68 -10.65 -15.81 -9.82
N HIS A 69 -11.50 -15.21 -10.66
CA HIS A 69 -11.12 -14.13 -11.57
C HIS A 69 -10.79 -12.80 -10.86
N PHE A 70 -11.22 -12.62 -9.60
CA PHE A 70 -10.85 -11.47 -8.78
C PHE A 70 -9.54 -11.68 -8.01
N VAL A 71 -8.98 -12.90 -8.02
CA VAL A 71 -7.71 -13.21 -7.36
C VAL A 71 -6.60 -13.16 -8.41
N GLU A 72 -5.87 -12.05 -8.43
CA GLU A 72 -4.73 -11.81 -9.30
C GLU A 72 -3.52 -12.60 -8.81
N ARG A 73 -3.26 -13.76 -9.44
CA ARG A 73 -2.09 -14.61 -9.17
C ARG A 73 -0.94 -14.38 -10.14
N THR A 74 -1.19 -13.64 -11.22
CA THR A 74 -0.21 -13.41 -12.30
C THR A 74 -0.14 -11.92 -12.68
N PHE A 75 1.04 -11.47 -13.09
CA PHE A 75 1.25 -10.20 -13.77
C PHE A 75 1.08 -10.43 -15.28
N LYS A 76 0.17 -9.69 -15.91
CA LYS A 76 0.03 -9.68 -17.38
C LYS A 76 0.70 -8.43 -17.91
N THR A 77 1.79 -8.59 -18.65
CA THR A 77 2.51 -7.50 -19.29
C THR A 77 2.65 -7.81 -20.77
N THR A 78 2.31 -6.84 -21.63
CA THR A 78 2.54 -6.98 -23.07
C THR A 78 3.96 -6.52 -23.39
N ILE A 79 4.81 -7.45 -23.84
CA ILE A 79 6.17 -7.17 -24.30
C ILE A 79 6.16 -7.43 -25.81
N ILE A 80 6.41 -6.40 -26.63
CA ILE A 80 6.50 -6.51 -28.10
C ILE A 80 5.25 -7.18 -28.74
N GLY A 81 4.05 -6.84 -28.23
CA GLY A 81 2.79 -7.36 -28.77
C GLY A 81 2.39 -8.77 -28.27
N GLU A 82 3.27 -9.47 -27.56
CA GLU A 82 2.95 -10.74 -26.89
C GLU A 82 2.61 -10.51 -25.41
N VAL A 83 1.54 -11.14 -24.93
CA VAL A 83 1.12 -11.06 -23.52
C VAL A 83 1.90 -12.11 -22.73
N VAL A 84 2.88 -11.65 -21.95
CA VAL A 84 3.65 -12.49 -21.03
C VAL A 84 2.97 -12.49 -19.66
N GLU A 85 2.70 -13.67 -19.12
CA GLU A 85 2.04 -13.89 -17.83
C GLU A 85 3.07 -14.42 -16.81
N ILE A 86 3.44 -13.62 -15.82
CA ILE A 86 4.45 -13.94 -14.79
C ILE A 86 3.74 -14.21 -13.46
N GLU A 87 4.07 -15.28 -12.74
CA GLU A 87 3.45 -15.59 -11.44
C GLU A 87 3.84 -14.58 -10.35
N ARG A 88 2.92 -14.32 -9.41
CA ARG A 88 3.13 -13.41 -8.28
C ARG A 88 3.51 -14.20 -7.04
N ASP A 89 4.58 -13.80 -6.36
CA ASP A 89 4.96 -14.34 -5.03
C ASP A 89 3.86 -14.18 -3.98
N ARG A 90 3.05 -13.11 -4.10
CA ARG A 90 1.89 -12.85 -3.23
C ARG A 90 0.68 -12.52 -4.10
N PRO A 91 -0.36 -13.37 -4.09
CA PRO A 91 -1.63 -13.06 -4.75
C PRO A 91 -2.21 -11.75 -4.23
N GLN A 92 -2.94 -11.04 -5.08
CA GLN A 92 -3.71 -9.86 -4.70
C GLN A 92 -5.17 -10.01 -5.12
N ILE A 93 -6.05 -9.25 -4.50
CA ILE A 93 -7.45 -9.17 -4.92
C ILE A 93 -7.69 -7.89 -5.73
N ALA A 94 -8.49 -8.02 -6.78
CA ALA A 94 -8.93 -6.88 -7.58
C ALA A 94 -9.69 -5.86 -6.71
N LYS A 95 -9.67 -4.59 -7.13
CA LYS A 95 -10.23 -3.49 -6.34
C LYS A 95 -11.76 -3.58 -6.15
N ASP A 96 -12.46 -4.28 -7.03
CA ASP A 96 -13.91 -4.50 -7.03
C ASP A 96 -14.30 -5.89 -6.48
N ALA A 97 -13.35 -6.66 -5.95
CA ALA A 97 -13.60 -7.96 -5.37
C ALA A 97 -14.50 -7.87 -4.11
N LEU A 98 -15.52 -8.73 -4.06
CA LEU A 98 -16.44 -8.87 -2.94
C LEU A 98 -16.45 -10.33 -2.43
N PRO A 99 -16.43 -10.58 -1.12
CA PRO A 99 -16.49 -11.92 -0.55
C PRO A 99 -17.96 -12.40 -0.58
N ILE A 100 -18.31 -13.16 -1.61
CA ILE A 100 -19.70 -13.59 -1.89
C ILE A 100 -19.88 -15.12 -1.87
N ILE A 101 -18.78 -15.87 -1.76
CA ILE A 101 -18.78 -17.33 -1.74
C ILE A 101 -18.62 -17.81 -0.29
N PHE A 102 -19.55 -18.63 0.20
CA PHE A 102 -19.55 -19.12 1.58
C PHE A 102 -19.83 -20.63 1.59
N PRO A 103 -18.81 -21.49 1.35
CA PRO A 103 -19.02 -22.91 1.15
C PRO A 103 -19.56 -23.65 2.39
N GLY A 104 -19.31 -23.13 3.60
CA GLY A 104 -19.83 -23.68 4.86
C GLY A 104 -21.17 -23.10 5.33
N ALA A 105 -21.80 -22.20 4.56
CA ALA A 105 -23.05 -21.54 4.93
C ALA A 105 -24.22 -21.98 4.00
N PRO A 106 -25.49 -21.88 4.46
CA PRO A 106 -26.65 -22.20 3.63
C PRO A 106 -26.65 -21.47 2.27
N SER A 107 -26.99 -22.19 1.19
CA SER A 107 -26.82 -21.75 -0.21
C SER A 107 -27.45 -20.39 -0.56
N TYR A 108 -28.49 -19.98 0.17
CA TYR A 108 -29.17 -18.69 -0.02
C TYR A 108 -28.36 -17.47 0.48
N ILE A 109 -27.27 -17.68 1.22
CA ILE A 109 -26.34 -16.63 1.67
C ILE A 109 -25.29 -16.32 0.59
N SER A 110 -24.88 -17.33 -0.17
CA SER A 110 -23.97 -17.13 -1.31
C SER A 110 -24.71 -16.51 -2.49
N LYS A 111 -24.21 -15.39 -3.04
CA LYS A 111 -24.76 -14.75 -4.24
C LYS A 111 -23.71 -14.77 -5.33
N ARG A 112 -24.03 -15.24 -6.54
CA ARG A 112 -23.12 -15.10 -7.70
C ARG A 112 -23.32 -13.75 -8.37
N LEU A 113 -22.23 -13.04 -8.69
CA LEU A 113 -22.33 -11.82 -9.50
C LEU A 113 -22.55 -12.22 -10.97
N PRO A 114 -23.36 -11.46 -11.74
CA PRO A 114 -23.47 -11.67 -13.18
C PRO A 114 -22.10 -11.44 -13.85
N LYS A 115 -21.69 -12.35 -14.75
CA LYS A 115 -20.45 -12.20 -15.53
C LYS A 115 -20.40 -10.82 -16.21
N LYS A 116 -19.33 -10.06 -16.00
CA LYS A 116 -19.12 -8.75 -16.62
C LYS A 116 -19.12 -8.92 -18.15
N LYS A 117 -20.07 -8.31 -18.86
CA LYS A 117 -20.04 -8.24 -20.33
C LYS A 117 -18.77 -7.51 -20.76
N LYS A 118 -18.07 -8.01 -21.80
CA LYS A 118 -16.94 -7.31 -22.44
C LYS A 118 -17.33 -5.85 -22.68
N GLU A 119 -16.64 -4.92 -22.04
CA GLU A 119 -16.76 -3.50 -22.35
C GLU A 119 -16.21 -3.29 -23.75
N ARG A 120 -17.08 -2.83 -24.67
CA ARG A 120 -16.68 -2.46 -26.04
C ARG A 120 -15.87 -1.17 -25.97
N SER A 121 -14.84 -1.07 -26.80
CA SER A 121 -13.97 0.11 -26.85
C SER A 121 -14.78 1.37 -27.21
N ILE A 122 -14.43 2.50 -26.60
CA ILE A 122 -15.01 3.82 -26.92
C ILE A 122 -14.64 4.28 -28.34
N CYS A 123 -13.71 3.58 -29.03
CA CYS A 123 -13.30 3.89 -30.40
C CYS A 123 -14.20 3.27 -31.48
N ASP A 124 -15.14 2.37 -31.11
CA ASP A 124 -16.06 1.73 -32.06
C ASP A 124 -17.41 2.46 -32.19
N GLN A 125 -17.53 3.69 -31.69
CA GLN A 125 -18.72 4.52 -31.85
C GLN A 125 -18.71 5.31 -33.16
N VAL A 126 -18.71 4.60 -34.29
CA VAL A 126 -19.38 5.13 -35.49
C VAL A 126 -20.84 4.68 -35.37
N LEU A 127 -21.73 5.64 -35.10
CA LEU A 127 -23.18 5.41 -35.19
C LEU A 127 -23.49 4.84 -36.58
N PRO A 128 -24.07 3.63 -36.70
CA PRO A 128 -24.59 3.19 -37.98
C PRO A 128 -25.72 4.16 -38.38
N ALA A 129 -25.57 4.79 -39.54
CA ALA A 129 -26.61 5.62 -40.12
C ALA A 129 -27.94 4.85 -40.12
N ALA A 130 -29.00 5.52 -39.66
CA ALA A 130 -30.34 4.96 -39.60
C ALA A 130 -30.75 4.42 -40.97
N LYS A 131 -30.81 3.09 -41.10
CA LYS A 131 -31.41 2.45 -42.27
C LYS A 131 -32.91 2.74 -42.23
N ARG A 132 -33.31 3.75 -43.00
CA ARG A 132 -34.65 3.96 -43.53
C ARG A 132 -35.16 2.61 -44.05
N SER A 133 -36.16 2.04 -43.38
CA SER A 133 -36.94 0.92 -43.90
C SER A 133 -37.81 1.43 -45.04
N THR A 134 -37.23 1.52 -46.23
CA THR A 134 -37.95 1.54 -47.50
C THR A 134 -38.23 0.08 -47.87
N LYS A 135 -39.43 -0.42 -47.54
CA LYS A 135 -39.98 -1.60 -48.22
C LYS A 135 -40.30 -1.16 -49.65
N LYS A 136 -39.35 -1.41 -50.56
CA LYS A 136 -39.60 -1.43 -52.00
C LYS A 136 -40.16 -2.80 -52.36
N PHE A 137 -41.32 -2.76 -53.00
CA PHE A 137 -41.83 -3.77 -53.90
C PHE A 137 -40.76 -4.15 -54.93
N THR A 138 -40.53 -5.45 -55.12
CA THR A 138 -40.13 -6.02 -56.42
C THR A 138 -40.70 -7.42 -56.49
N GLU A 139 -41.59 -7.59 -57.46
CA GLU A 139 -42.22 -8.82 -57.89
C GLU A 139 -41.19 -9.88 -58.30
N SER A 140 -41.48 -11.13 -57.98
CA SER A 140 -41.08 -12.27 -58.80
C SER A 140 -42.12 -13.38 -58.61
N SER A 141 -42.75 -13.72 -59.72
CA SER A 141 -43.96 -14.51 -59.92
C SER A 141 -43.91 -15.94 -59.36
N PRO A 142 -45.06 -16.52 -58.96
CA PRO A 142 -45.22 -17.95 -58.70
C PRO A 142 -45.36 -18.76 -60.02
N PRO A 143 -45.08 -20.07 -60.01
CA PRO A 143 -45.21 -20.93 -61.18
C PRO A 143 -46.68 -21.22 -61.53
N PRO A 144 -46.96 -21.59 -62.80
CA PRO A 144 -48.32 -21.76 -63.31
C PRO A 144 -48.87 -23.16 -63.04
N ILE A 145 -50.19 -23.25 -62.85
CA ILE A 145 -50.97 -24.46 -63.13
C ILE A 145 -52.17 -24.00 -63.96
N GLU A 146 -52.25 -24.55 -65.16
CA GLU A 146 -53.31 -24.43 -66.17
C GLU A 146 -54.60 -25.13 -65.73
N ASP A 147 -55.69 -24.40 -65.92
CA ASP A 147 -56.87 -24.75 -66.72
C ASP A 147 -57.86 -25.87 -66.34
N LEU A 148 -59.05 -25.62 -66.90
CA LEU A 148 -60.26 -26.41 -67.07
C LEU A 148 -61.21 -26.49 -65.85
N GLU A 149 -62.27 -25.67 -65.83
CA GLU A 149 -63.54 -25.80 -66.59
C GLU A 149 -64.64 -26.28 -65.62
N THR A 150 -65.68 -25.47 -65.36
CA THR A 150 -67.02 -25.59 -65.99
C THR A 150 -67.93 -26.28 -64.96
N GLN A 151 -69.16 -25.89 -64.61
CA GLN A 151 -70.13 -24.87 -64.99
C GLN A 151 -71.37 -25.20 -64.12
N VAL A 152 -72.25 -24.21 -63.82
CA VAL A 152 -73.73 -24.39 -63.78
C VAL A 152 -74.26 -25.27 -62.60
N SER A 153 -75.38 -25.06 -61.92
CA SER A 153 -76.61 -24.28 -62.07
C SER A 153 -77.25 -24.06 -60.69
N SER A 154 -77.97 -22.96 -60.60
CA SER A 154 -79.13 -22.67 -59.74
C SER A 154 -80.10 -23.85 -59.51
N ILE A 155 -80.76 -23.88 -58.34
CA ILE A 155 -82.23 -23.68 -58.17
C ILE A 155 -82.66 -23.83 -56.69
N ASP A 156 -83.26 -22.73 -56.22
CA ASP A 156 -84.34 -22.44 -55.27
C ASP A 156 -84.90 -23.42 -54.21
N SER A 157 -85.16 -22.80 -53.04
CA SER A 157 -86.35 -22.91 -52.16
C SER A 157 -86.52 -24.22 -51.37
N VAL A 158 -86.98 -24.22 -50.11
CA VAL A 158 -88.22 -23.64 -49.57
C VAL A 158 -88.07 -23.39 -48.07
N GLU A 159 -88.50 -22.20 -47.62
CA GLU A 159 -88.82 -21.90 -46.23
C GLU A 159 -90.12 -22.63 -45.81
N ALA A 160 -90.17 -23.12 -44.57
CA ALA A 160 -91.42 -23.23 -43.84
C ALA A 160 -91.20 -22.61 -42.46
N GLN A 161 -91.55 -21.33 -42.38
CA GLN A 161 -91.73 -20.56 -41.16
C GLN A 161 -93.00 -21.04 -40.45
N CYS A 162 -92.98 -21.00 -39.11
CA CYS A 162 -94.14 -20.54 -38.36
C CYS A 162 -93.66 -19.38 -37.47
N GLU A 163 -93.96 -18.18 -37.96
CA GLU A 163 -94.44 -16.96 -37.28
C GLU A 163 -94.50 -16.94 -35.74
N GLU A 164 -94.50 -15.79 -35.06
CA GLU A 164 -93.85 -14.48 -35.17
C GLU A 164 -94.21 -13.75 -33.85
N HIS A 165 -93.71 -12.51 -33.68
CA HIS A 165 -93.87 -11.55 -32.57
C HIS A 165 -92.95 -11.77 -31.33
N GLU A 166 -92.03 -10.86 -30.96
CA GLU A 166 -91.73 -9.52 -31.45
C GLU A 166 -90.32 -9.06 -30.99
N LYS A 167 -89.54 -8.49 -31.93
CA LYS A 167 -88.58 -7.37 -31.86
C LYS A 167 -87.74 -7.16 -30.57
N ASP A 168 -86.48 -7.59 -30.59
CA ASP A 168 -85.29 -6.72 -30.75
C ASP A 168 -84.02 -7.54 -30.46
N VAL A 169 -83.14 -7.57 -31.45
CA VAL A 169 -81.89 -8.33 -31.45
C VAL A 169 -80.79 -7.41 -30.95
N ASP A 170 -80.28 -7.67 -29.73
CA ASP A 170 -78.83 -7.69 -29.55
C ASP A 170 -78.40 -8.47 -28.29
N SER A 171 -77.54 -9.47 -28.51
CA SER A 171 -76.84 -10.30 -27.50
C SER A 171 -77.67 -11.33 -26.69
N ALA A 172 -78.47 -12.13 -27.39
CA ALA A 172 -79.03 -13.37 -26.84
C ALA A 172 -77.93 -14.41 -26.57
N LEU A 173 -77.51 -14.49 -25.32
CA LEU A 173 -76.83 -15.65 -24.79
C LEU A 173 -77.84 -16.81 -24.81
N ALA A 174 -77.84 -17.59 -25.90
CA ALA A 174 -78.78 -18.69 -26.12
C ALA A 174 -78.68 -19.69 -24.95
N LEU A 175 -79.70 -19.66 -24.09
CA LEU A 175 -79.73 -20.23 -22.74
C LEU A 175 -80.24 -21.67 -22.68
N LYS A 176 -80.00 -22.47 -23.72
CA LYS A 176 -80.39 -23.89 -23.70
C LYS A 176 -79.14 -24.74 -23.45
N LYS A 177 -79.16 -25.53 -22.37
CA LYS A 177 -78.28 -26.71 -22.28
C LYS A 177 -78.71 -27.60 -23.44
N LEU A 178 -77.85 -27.79 -24.43
CA LEU A 178 -78.20 -28.56 -25.61
C LEU A 178 -77.38 -29.85 -25.59
N VAL A 179 -78.08 -30.98 -25.53
CA VAL A 179 -77.46 -32.29 -25.55
C VAL A 179 -77.84 -32.91 -26.90
N LYS A 180 -76.86 -33.04 -27.79
CA LYS A 180 -77.04 -33.67 -29.10
C LYS A 180 -76.67 -35.14 -28.97
N ILE A 181 -77.60 -36.04 -29.27
CA ILE A 181 -77.36 -37.48 -29.27
C ILE A 181 -77.40 -37.95 -30.72
N GLU A 182 -76.27 -38.41 -31.22
CA GLU A 182 -76.16 -39.02 -32.56
C GLU A 182 -76.00 -40.53 -32.40
N VAL A 183 -76.97 -41.29 -32.92
CA VAL A 183 -76.94 -42.76 -32.94
C VAL A 183 -76.39 -43.20 -34.30
N ARG A 184 -75.35 -44.04 -34.32
CA ARG A 184 -74.86 -44.68 -35.54
C ARG A 184 -75.38 -46.10 -35.60
N SER A 185 -76.07 -46.47 -36.69
CA SER A 185 -76.83 -47.72 -36.84
C SER A 185 -75.99 -49.01 -36.99
N GLU A 186 -74.67 -48.93 -37.03
CA GLU A 186 -73.78 -50.09 -37.29
C GLU A 186 -72.92 -50.51 -36.08
N ALA A 187 -72.97 -49.77 -34.98
CA ALA A 187 -72.41 -50.16 -33.69
C ALA A 187 -73.41 -49.70 -32.63
N ASN A 188 -73.82 -50.55 -31.68
CA ASN A 188 -74.72 -50.21 -30.57
C ASN A 188 -74.09 -49.15 -29.61
N ALA A 189 -73.79 -47.95 -30.11
CA ALA A 189 -73.12 -46.86 -29.44
C ALA A 189 -73.66 -45.52 -29.94
N ALA A 190 -74.15 -44.70 -29.01
CA ALA A 190 -74.59 -43.33 -29.27
C ALA A 190 -73.49 -42.34 -28.85
N THR A 191 -73.28 -41.28 -29.64
CA THR A 191 -72.37 -40.21 -29.26
C THR A 191 -73.19 -39.04 -28.70
N ILE A 192 -72.94 -38.68 -27.44
CA ILE A 192 -73.58 -37.54 -26.79
C ILE A 192 -72.62 -36.36 -26.77
N GLU A 193 -73.04 -35.23 -27.35
CA GLU A 193 -72.36 -33.94 -27.26
C GLU A 193 -73.15 -32.98 -26.38
N VAL A 194 -72.54 -32.53 -25.28
CA VAL A 194 -73.12 -31.55 -24.36
C VAL A 194 -72.59 -30.16 -24.70
N HIS A 195 -73.51 -29.26 -25.07
CA HIS A 195 -73.25 -27.86 -25.38
C HIS A 195 -73.81 -26.97 -24.26
N LEU A 196 -72.93 -26.16 -23.68
CA LEU A 196 -73.27 -25.15 -22.67
C LEU A 196 -72.99 -23.76 -23.28
N PRO A 197 -73.86 -22.77 -23.01
CA PRO A 197 -74.34 -21.77 -23.98
C PRO A 197 -73.50 -21.62 -25.26
N GLY A 198 -73.76 -22.47 -26.25
CA GLY A 198 -73.16 -22.40 -27.60
C GLY A 198 -71.71 -22.91 -27.73
N ARG A 199 -71.08 -23.41 -26.65
CA ARG A 199 -69.74 -24.01 -26.69
C ARG A 199 -69.81 -25.50 -26.36
N LYS A 200 -69.10 -26.33 -27.13
CA LYS A 200 -68.93 -27.76 -26.88
C LYS A 200 -68.20 -27.95 -25.54
N TRP A 201 -68.88 -28.54 -24.56
CA TRP A 201 -68.35 -28.75 -23.21
C TRP A 201 -67.72 -30.14 -23.08
N GLN A 202 -68.44 -31.19 -23.50
CA GLN A 202 -67.95 -32.58 -23.47
C GLN A 202 -68.61 -33.39 -24.59
N GLN A 203 -67.87 -34.37 -25.13
CA GLN A 203 -68.37 -35.38 -26.06
C GLN A 203 -68.01 -36.75 -25.49
N GLN A 204 -68.97 -37.68 -25.44
CA GLN A 204 -68.76 -39.02 -24.90
C GLN A 204 -69.55 -40.05 -25.73
N GLN A 205 -68.95 -41.23 -25.94
CA GLN A 205 -69.66 -42.39 -26.48
C GLN A 205 -70.32 -43.17 -25.35
N ILE A 206 -71.56 -43.57 -25.55
CA ILE A 206 -72.41 -44.24 -24.56
C ILE A 206 -73.00 -45.49 -25.18
N ALA A 207 -72.96 -46.62 -24.45
CA ALA A 207 -73.45 -47.91 -24.93
C ALA A 207 -74.81 -48.29 -24.34
N THR A 208 -75.17 -47.76 -23.15
CA THR A 208 -76.42 -48.10 -22.45
C THR A 208 -77.30 -46.87 -22.17
N ARG A 209 -78.61 -47.10 -22.04
CA ARG A 209 -79.59 -46.06 -21.70
C ARG A 209 -79.31 -45.45 -20.32
N GLU A 210 -78.89 -46.26 -19.36
CA GLU A 210 -78.59 -45.85 -17.99
C GLU A 210 -77.43 -44.85 -17.93
N GLU A 211 -76.39 -45.03 -18.76
CA GLU A 211 -75.28 -44.09 -18.88
C GLU A 211 -75.71 -42.74 -19.48
N ALA A 212 -76.67 -42.75 -20.42
CA ALA A 212 -77.23 -41.53 -20.99
C ALA A 212 -78.10 -40.76 -19.99
N GLU A 213 -78.94 -41.47 -19.22
CA GLU A 213 -79.75 -40.88 -18.14
C GLU A 213 -78.87 -40.32 -17.02
N ALA A 214 -77.80 -41.02 -16.62
CA ALA A 214 -76.83 -40.53 -15.63
C ALA A 214 -76.09 -39.26 -16.09
N LEU A 215 -75.76 -39.15 -17.39
CA LEU A 215 -75.15 -37.94 -17.95
C LEU A 215 -76.14 -36.77 -17.97
N LEU A 216 -77.40 -37.01 -18.34
CA LEU A 216 -78.46 -36.00 -18.31
C LEU A 216 -78.70 -35.49 -16.88
N ASP A 217 -78.79 -36.39 -15.90
CA ASP A 217 -78.89 -36.04 -14.49
C ASP A 217 -77.68 -35.22 -13.99
N HIS A 218 -76.48 -35.56 -14.45
CA HIS A 218 -75.27 -34.80 -14.12
C HIS A 218 -75.30 -33.40 -14.74
N VAL A 219 -75.73 -33.29 -16.01
CA VAL A 219 -75.91 -32.01 -16.71
C VAL A 219 -76.99 -31.16 -16.03
N ASP A 220 -78.01 -31.77 -15.41
CA ASP A 220 -79.04 -31.05 -14.67
C ASP A 220 -78.59 -30.50 -13.30
N LYS A 221 -77.66 -31.17 -12.63
CA LYS A 221 -77.06 -30.70 -11.35
C LYS A 221 -76.19 -29.44 -11.46
N PHE A 222 -75.87 -28.95 -12.67
CA PHE A 222 -75.10 -27.71 -12.86
C PHE A 222 -75.87 -26.47 -12.36
N SER A 223 -75.28 -25.72 -11.44
CA SER A 223 -75.87 -24.51 -10.86
C SER A 223 -75.51 -23.25 -11.67
N ARG A 224 -76.37 -22.22 -11.62
CA ARG A 224 -76.16 -20.94 -12.30
C ARG A 224 -75.26 -20.01 -11.48
N CYS A 225 -74.33 -19.34 -12.16
CA CYS A 225 -73.45 -18.31 -11.61
C CYS A 225 -74.25 -17.08 -11.15
N CYS A 226 -73.90 -16.50 -10.00
CA CYS A 226 -74.59 -15.32 -9.46
C CYS A 226 -74.08 -13.97 -9.99
N GLY A 227 -73.09 -13.97 -10.90
CA GLY A 227 -72.58 -12.76 -11.56
C GLY A 227 -71.68 -11.88 -10.70
N ALA A 228 -71.25 -10.74 -11.23
CA ALA A 228 -70.47 -9.72 -10.51
C ALA A 228 -71.34 -8.88 -9.57
N GLY A 229 -72.65 -8.80 -9.85
CA GLY A 229 -73.67 -8.20 -8.97
C GLY A 229 -73.60 -6.67 -8.78
N LEU A 230 -72.70 -5.98 -9.48
CA LEU A 230 -72.55 -4.52 -9.45
C LEU A 230 -72.55 -3.98 -10.87
N GLU A 231 -73.24 -2.86 -11.07
CA GLU A 231 -73.27 -2.14 -12.35
C GLU A 231 -71.88 -1.57 -12.68
N PRO A 232 -71.34 -1.82 -13.89
CA PRO A 232 -70.05 -1.31 -14.29
C PRO A 232 -70.11 0.19 -14.63
N LEU A 233 -69.15 0.98 -14.15
CA LEU A 233 -69.06 2.41 -14.48
C LEU A 233 -68.52 2.70 -15.89
N SER A 234 -67.87 1.71 -16.52
CA SER A 234 -67.38 1.77 -17.90
C SER A 234 -66.91 0.40 -18.37
N GLY A 235 -67.39 -0.03 -19.54
CA GLY A 235 -66.91 -1.21 -20.27
C GLY A 235 -67.97 -2.29 -20.47
N GLU A 236 -67.94 -2.93 -21.64
CA GLU A 236 -68.88 -3.96 -22.08
C GLU A 236 -68.98 -5.12 -21.07
N CYS A 237 -70.15 -5.26 -20.44
CA CYS A 237 -70.56 -6.36 -19.59
C CYS A 237 -71.90 -6.88 -20.10
N SER A 238 -72.09 -8.20 -20.09
CA SER A 238 -73.37 -8.80 -20.42
C SER A 238 -74.30 -8.71 -19.21
N SER A 239 -75.49 -8.15 -19.40
CA SER A 239 -76.53 -8.06 -18.36
C SER A 239 -77.59 -9.15 -18.57
N PHE A 240 -77.99 -9.82 -17.49
CA PHE A 240 -79.08 -10.80 -17.51
C PHE A 240 -79.84 -10.77 -16.17
N ASN A 241 -81.18 -10.68 -16.21
CA ASN A 241 -82.06 -10.56 -15.04
C ASN A 241 -81.57 -9.55 -13.99
N GLY A 242 -81.17 -8.35 -14.43
CA GLY A 242 -80.67 -7.28 -13.55
C GLY A 242 -79.31 -7.57 -12.89
N LYS A 243 -78.61 -8.65 -13.27
CA LYS A 243 -77.26 -8.99 -12.80
C LYS A 243 -76.25 -8.87 -13.94
N PHE A 244 -75.07 -8.35 -13.61
CA PHE A 244 -73.98 -8.14 -14.58
C PHE A 244 -72.95 -9.26 -14.53
N PHE A 245 -72.53 -9.75 -15.70
CA PHE A 245 -71.57 -10.84 -15.85
C PHE A 245 -70.31 -10.39 -16.58
N SER A 246 -69.22 -11.13 -16.37
CA SER A 246 -68.02 -10.99 -17.21
C SER A 246 -68.29 -11.59 -18.60
N LYS A 247 -67.73 -11.01 -19.67
CA LYS A 247 -67.84 -11.54 -21.05
C LYS A 247 -67.44 -13.02 -21.17
N ASN A 248 -66.50 -13.46 -20.34
CA ASN A 248 -65.97 -14.82 -20.35
C ASN A 248 -66.69 -15.75 -19.35
N CYS A 249 -67.89 -15.38 -18.89
CA CYS A 249 -68.68 -16.21 -17.98
C CYS A 249 -69.50 -17.23 -18.78
N THR A 250 -69.35 -18.52 -18.45
CA THR A 250 -70.15 -19.62 -19.03
C THR A 250 -71.52 -19.80 -18.36
N ILE A 251 -71.82 -19.01 -17.32
CA ILE A 251 -73.08 -18.99 -16.54
C ILE A 251 -73.41 -20.28 -15.78
N THR A 252 -72.91 -21.44 -16.19
CA THR A 252 -72.98 -22.71 -15.47
C THR A 252 -71.68 -23.00 -14.72
N MET A 253 -71.79 -23.47 -13.48
CA MET A 253 -70.68 -23.87 -12.61
C MET A 253 -70.83 -25.36 -12.27
N LYS A 254 -69.71 -26.06 -12.14
CA LYS A 254 -69.67 -27.45 -11.62
C LYS A 254 -70.21 -27.46 -10.17
N GLU A 255 -70.82 -28.58 -9.78
CA GLU A 255 -71.54 -28.83 -8.53
C GLU A 255 -71.05 -28.00 -7.33
N GLY A 256 -71.96 -27.24 -6.73
CA GLY A 256 -71.69 -26.37 -5.57
C GLY A 256 -72.67 -25.20 -5.45
N PRO A 257 -72.71 -24.53 -4.27
CA PRO A 257 -73.63 -23.43 -4.00
C PRO A 257 -73.45 -22.29 -5.03
N ALA A 258 -74.54 -21.59 -5.35
CA ALA A 258 -74.64 -20.55 -6.39
C ALA A 258 -73.68 -19.37 -6.15
N THR A 259 -72.39 -19.57 -6.44
CA THR A 259 -71.30 -18.61 -6.24
C THR A 259 -70.82 -18.06 -7.58
N ALA A 260 -70.21 -16.87 -7.53
CA ALA A 260 -69.73 -16.22 -8.74
C ALA A 260 -68.48 -16.95 -9.26
N CYS A 261 -68.42 -17.19 -10.57
CA CYS A 261 -67.22 -17.74 -11.21
C CYS A 261 -66.01 -16.80 -11.05
N ILE A 262 -64.80 -17.32 -11.28
CA ILE A 262 -63.55 -16.57 -11.09
C ILE A 262 -63.51 -15.27 -11.92
N HIS A 263 -64.04 -15.31 -13.14
CA HIS A 263 -64.13 -14.15 -14.03
C HIS A 263 -65.08 -13.07 -13.48
N CYS A 264 -66.21 -13.47 -12.90
CA CYS A 264 -67.16 -12.54 -12.27
C CYS A 264 -66.64 -11.98 -10.94
N LYS A 265 -65.93 -12.78 -10.13
CA LYS A 265 -65.25 -12.31 -8.91
C LYS A 265 -64.16 -11.28 -9.23
N TYR A 266 -63.34 -11.52 -10.25
CA TYR A 266 -62.31 -10.58 -10.68
C TYR A 266 -62.92 -9.28 -11.19
N ARG A 267 -63.99 -9.36 -11.98
CA ARG A 267 -64.71 -8.17 -12.48
C ARG A 267 -65.31 -7.34 -11.34
N LYS A 268 -65.89 -7.98 -10.32
CA LYS A 268 -66.39 -7.28 -9.12
C LYS A 268 -65.28 -6.48 -8.42
N LYS A 269 -64.08 -7.06 -8.28
CA LYS A 269 -62.92 -6.38 -7.66
C LYS A 269 -62.44 -5.17 -8.49
N LEU A 270 -62.46 -5.27 -9.82
CA LEU A 270 -62.15 -4.15 -10.71
C LEU A 270 -63.14 -2.99 -10.53
N ILE A 271 -64.45 -3.27 -10.46
CA ILE A 271 -65.49 -2.26 -10.27
C ILE A 271 -65.31 -1.54 -8.92
N LEU A 272 -65.05 -2.29 -7.84
CA LEU A 272 -64.79 -1.72 -6.51
C LEU A 272 -63.55 -0.81 -6.47
N ASN A 273 -62.48 -1.18 -7.17
CA ASN A 273 -61.28 -0.34 -7.30
C ASN A 273 -61.54 0.95 -8.08
N GLN A 274 -62.40 0.92 -9.10
CA GLN A 274 -62.80 2.12 -9.84
C GLN A 274 -63.64 3.05 -8.97
N LEU A 275 -64.57 2.50 -8.18
CA LEU A 275 -65.37 3.26 -7.21
C LEU A 275 -64.51 3.91 -6.12
N SER A 276 -63.50 3.21 -5.58
CA SER A 276 -62.61 3.79 -4.56
C SER A 276 -61.78 4.96 -5.09
N ARG A 277 -61.33 4.88 -6.35
CA ARG A 277 -60.60 5.98 -7.01
C ARG A 277 -61.45 7.24 -7.18
N ARG A 278 -62.77 7.11 -7.41
CA ARG A 278 -63.69 8.26 -7.50
C ARG A 278 -64.01 8.87 -6.13
N ARG A 279 -64.03 8.07 -5.05
CA ARG A 279 -64.31 8.53 -3.67
C ARG A 279 -63.16 9.31 -3.00
N CYS A 280 -62.00 9.47 -3.64
CA CYS A 280 -60.87 10.26 -3.10
C CYS A 280 -60.78 11.66 -3.75
N PRO A 281 -61.45 12.70 -3.21
CA PRO A 281 -61.17 14.07 -3.61
C PRO A 281 -59.87 14.56 -2.96
N LYS A 282 -58.97 15.14 -3.78
CA LYS A 282 -57.73 15.90 -3.44
C LYS A 282 -56.40 15.12 -3.34
N ARG A 283 -55.81 14.83 -4.50
CA ARG A 283 -54.35 14.65 -4.70
C ARG A 283 -53.66 15.84 -5.41
N ARG A 284 -54.38 16.93 -5.71
CA ARG A 284 -53.84 18.11 -6.44
C ARG A 284 -52.98 19.05 -5.57
N ALA A 285 -53.27 19.23 -4.28
CA ALA A 285 -52.53 20.16 -3.40
C ALA A 285 -51.07 19.73 -3.09
N ALA A 286 -50.79 18.42 -3.02
CA ALA A 286 -49.43 17.93 -2.77
C ALA A 286 -48.49 18.10 -3.99
N LYS A 287 -49.03 18.09 -5.23
CA LYS A 287 -48.22 18.26 -6.45
C LYS A 287 -47.79 19.72 -6.67
N THR A 288 -48.57 20.72 -6.24
CA THR A 288 -48.23 22.14 -6.35
C THR A 288 -47.09 22.55 -5.43
N ASN A 289 -47.07 22.08 -4.18
CA ASN A 289 -45.99 22.38 -3.23
C ASN A 289 -44.63 21.79 -3.68
N VAL A 290 -44.62 20.57 -4.21
CA VAL A 290 -43.39 19.96 -4.77
C VAL A 290 -42.91 20.72 -6.02
N ARG A 291 -43.82 21.18 -6.89
CA ARG A 291 -43.47 21.93 -8.10
C ARG A 291 -42.93 23.34 -7.77
N CYS A 292 -43.50 24.01 -6.77
CA CYS A 292 -42.99 25.28 -6.26
C CYS A 292 -41.62 25.10 -5.56
N SER A 293 -41.44 24.04 -4.76
CA SER A 293 -40.15 23.72 -4.14
C SER A 293 -39.07 23.43 -5.18
N LEU A 294 -39.37 22.63 -6.21
CA LEU A 294 -38.47 22.39 -7.35
C LEU A 294 -38.14 23.67 -8.12
N ARG A 295 -39.11 24.58 -8.29
CA ARG A 295 -38.88 25.86 -8.97
C ARG A 295 -37.99 26.79 -8.14
N ARG A 296 -38.18 26.84 -6.82
CA ARG A 296 -37.28 27.56 -5.90
C ARG A 296 -35.88 26.98 -5.88
N MET A 297 -35.76 25.65 -5.88
CA MET A 297 -34.46 24.96 -5.91
C MET A 297 -33.73 25.18 -7.23
N LYS A 298 -34.44 25.15 -8.37
CA LYS A 298 -33.89 25.51 -9.68
C LYS A 298 -33.46 26.97 -9.76
N ALA A 299 -34.25 27.90 -9.21
CA ALA A 299 -33.90 29.32 -9.15
C ALA A 299 -32.68 29.59 -8.23
N LYS A 300 -32.58 28.87 -7.11
CA LYS A 300 -31.37 28.90 -6.26
C LYS A 300 -30.16 28.33 -7.01
N PHE A 301 -30.33 27.23 -7.74
CA PHE A 301 -29.25 26.63 -8.52
C PHE A 301 -28.76 27.55 -9.64
N THR A 302 -29.66 28.22 -10.38
CA THR A 302 -29.25 29.20 -11.39
C THR A 302 -28.58 30.41 -10.76
N LYS A 303 -29.07 30.91 -9.62
CA LYS A 303 -28.40 32.01 -8.89
C LYS A 303 -27.00 31.62 -8.44
N VAL A 304 -26.83 30.46 -7.80
CA VAL A 304 -25.52 29.93 -7.41
C VAL A 304 -24.61 29.75 -8.61
N LYS A 305 -25.12 29.23 -9.73
CA LYS A 305 -24.36 29.06 -10.97
C LYS A 305 -23.88 30.40 -11.54
N MET A 306 -24.73 31.42 -11.55
CA MET A 306 -24.36 32.78 -11.97
C MET A 306 -23.31 33.39 -11.04
N THR A 307 -23.46 33.25 -9.71
CA THR A 307 -22.46 33.72 -8.74
C THR A 307 -21.12 33.02 -8.93
N LEU A 308 -21.13 31.71 -9.21
CA LEU A 308 -19.93 30.92 -9.52
C LEU A 308 -19.24 31.42 -10.79
N SER A 309 -20.00 31.74 -11.84
CA SER A 309 -19.47 32.33 -13.08
C SER A 309 -18.87 33.71 -12.84
N GLN A 310 -19.53 34.56 -12.04
CA GLN A 310 -19.01 35.88 -11.67
C GLN A 310 -17.75 35.79 -10.82
N MET A 311 -17.68 34.88 -9.85
CA MET A 311 -16.48 34.64 -9.04
C MET A 311 -15.32 34.10 -9.89
N LYS A 312 -15.60 33.21 -10.85
CA LYS A 312 -14.60 32.72 -11.81
C LYS A 312 -14.05 33.84 -12.69
N ALA A 313 -14.93 34.68 -13.24
CA ALA A 313 -14.52 35.83 -14.05
C ALA A 313 -13.69 36.85 -13.24
N LYS A 314 -14.06 37.09 -11.97
CA LYS A 314 -13.27 37.93 -11.06
C LYS A 314 -11.90 37.32 -10.74
N ASN A 315 -11.80 36.00 -10.57
CA ASN A 315 -10.52 35.32 -10.34
C ASN A 315 -9.63 35.29 -11.60
N GLU A 316 -10.22 35.19 -12.79
CA GLU A 316 -9.50 35.20 -14.07
C GLU A 316 -8.97 36.59 -14.44
N GLN A 317 -9.54 37.65 -13.85
CA GLN A 317 -9.11 39.04 -13.97
C GLN A 317 -8.03 39.45 -12.95
N VAL A 318 -7.64 38.58 -12.01
CA VAL A 318 -6.55 38.91 -11.07
C VAL A 318 -5.21 38.81 -11.80
N PRO A 319 -4.48 39.94 -11.98
CA PRO A 319 -3.15 39.94 -12.59
C PRO A 319 -2.17 39.10 -11.76
N GLU A 320 -1.28 38.39 -12.44
CA GLU A 320 -0.20 37.60 -11.82
C GLU A 320 0.69 38.47 -10.92
N GLU A 321 0.83 39.75 -11.26
CA GLU A 321 1.62 40.77 -10.55
C GLU A 321 1.15 41.00 -9.10
N LEU A 322 -0.16 41.07 -8.87
CA LEU A 322 -0.73 41.20 -7.52
C LEU A 322 -0.47 39.97 -6.65
N LEU A 323 -0.31 38.80 -7.28
CA LEU A 323 0.07 37.58 -6.59
C LEU A 323 1.55 37.60 -6.20
N PHE A 324 2.45 38.07 -7.10
CA PHE A 324 3.87 38.20 -6.80
C PHE A 324 4.12 39.16 -5.64
N GLU A 325 3.42 40.29 -5.57
CA GLU A 325 3.54 41.22 -4.44
C GLU A 325 3.13 40.59 -3.11
N LYS A 326 2.00 39.85 -3.10
CA LYS A 326 1.50 39.18 -1.89
C LYS A 326 2.37 38.00 -1.45
N ILE A 327 3.00 37.30 -2.39
CA ILE A 327 3.86 36.15 -2.12
C ILE A 327 5.27 36.58 -1.69
N LYS A 328 5.70 37.82 -1.98
CA LYS A 328 7.05 38.32 -1.66
C LYS A 328 7.41 38.19 -0.17
N GLY A 329 6.41 38.27 0.72
CA GLY A 329 6.60 38.10 2.16
C GLY A 329 6.84 36.64 2.62
N LEU A 330 6.64 35.64 1.75
CA LEU A 330 6.87 34.23 2.08
C LEU A 330 8.31 33.80 1.76
N PRO A 331 8.87 32.79 2.45
CA PRO A 331 10.15 32.18 2.08
C PRO A 331 10.14 31.68 0.63
N GLN A 332 11.25 31.84 -0.10
CA GLN A 332 11.39 31.49 -1.53
C GLN A 332 10.86 30.09 -1.87
N LYS A 333 11.07 29.11 -0.97
CA LYS A 333 10.56 27.73 -1.09
C LYS A 333 9.03 27.66 -1.11
N GLN A 334 8.37 28.44 -0.26
CA GLN A 334 6.91 28.52 -0.20
C GLN A 334 6.38 29.31 -1.39
N GLN A 335 7.10 30.34 -1.86
CA GLN A 335 6.72 31.08 -3.07
C GLN A 335 6.61 30.14 -4.28
N ALA A 336 7.61 29.27 -4.50
CA ALA A 336 7.59 28.30 -5.59
C ALA A 336 6.40 27.33 -5.49
N ALA A 337 6.11 26.81 -4.29
CA ALA A 337 4.97 25.92 -4.06
C ALA A 337 3.63 26.62 -4.37
N VAL A 338 3.46 27.85 -3.89
CA VAL A 338 2.24 28.63 -4.10
C VAL A 338 2.07 28.98 -5.59
N ARG A 339 3.12 29.45 -6.27
CA ARG A 339 3.09 29.70 -7.74
C ARG A 339 2.64 28.46 -8.51
N THR A 340 3.20 27.30 -8.17
CA THR A 340 2.82 26.01 -8.77
C THR A 340 1.34 25.68 -8.53
N CYS A 341 0.81 25.95 -7.34
CA CYS A 341 -0.61 25.76 -7.04
C CYS A 341 -1.53 26.72 -7.84
N PHE A 342 -1.13 27.98 -8.02
CA PHE A 342 -1.88 28.93 -8.84
C PHE A 342 -1.88 28.53 -10.32
N GLU A 343 -0.73 28.17 -10.88
CA GLU A 343 -0.66 27.66 -12.25
C GLU A 343 -1.51 26.41 -12.47
N ALA A 344 -1.56 25.52 -11.48
CA ALA A 344 -2.42 24.34 -11.54
C ALA A 344 -3.90 24.69 -11.47
N ALA A 345 -4.28 25.70 -10.69
CA ALA A 345 -5.66 26.18 -10.55
C ALA A 345 -6.16 26.87 -11.83
N CYS A 346 -5.30 27.56 -12.58
CA CYS A 346 -5.64 28.19 -13.85
C CYS A 346 -5.87 27.18 -15.00
N ARG A 347 -5.41 25.92 -14.85
CA ARG A 347 -5.48 24.91 -15.92
C ARG A 347 -6.76 24.06 -15.83
N LYS A 348 -7.33 23.73 -16.99
CA LYS A 348 -8.47 22.80 -17.10
C LYS A 348 -8.11 21.37 -16.71
N PHE A 349 -6.86 20.96 -16.93
CA PHE A 349 -6.34 19.63 -16.58
C PHE A 349 -4.92 19.74 -16.02
N LYS A 350 -4.61 18.94 -14.99
CA LYS A 350 -3.28 18.89 -14.34
C LYS A 350 -2.25 18.06 -15.14
N LYS A 351 -2.64 17.37 -16.22
CA LYS A 351 -1.73 16.56 -17.04
C LYS A 351 -0.87 17.47 -17.93
N GLY A 352 0.43 17.16 -18.05
CA GLY A 352 1.36 17.93 -18.87
C GLY A 352 1.78 19.28 -18.28
N MET A 353 1.58 19.48 -16.97
CA MET A 353 2.11 20.64 -16.27
C MET A 353 3.65 20.63 -16.30
N LYS A 354 4.24 21.75 -16.73
CA LYS A 354 5.68 21.99 -16.63
C LYS A 354 5.98 22.51 -15.23
N TYR A 355 7.09 22.06 -14.66
CA TYR A 355 7.55 22.49 -13.35
C TYR A 355 8.92 23.14 -13.52
N GLY A 356 9.20 24.20 -12.76
CA GLY A 356 10.52 24.81 -12.73
C GLY A 356 11.57 23.83 -12.17
N GLU A 357 12.82 23.97 -12.61
CA GLU A 357 13.93 23.08 -12.24
C GLU A 357 14.22 23.09 -10.73
N GLU A 358 14.18 24.28 -10.11
CA GLU A 358 14.36 24.42 -8.66
C GLU A 358 13.28 23.64 -7.88
N TRP A 359 12.02 23.74 -8.32
CA TRP A 359 10.91 23.01 -7.70
C TRP A 359 11.00 21.50 -7.93
N LEU A 360 11.41 21.07 -9.12
CA LEU A 360 11.67 19.67 -9.43
C LEU A 360 12.74 19.09 -8.50
N LEU A 361 13.86 19.80 -8.32
CA LEU A 361 14.92 19.39 -7.39
C LEU A 361 14.39 19.26 -5.96
N LYS A 362 13.58 20.20 -5.47
CA LYS A 362 12.94 20.08 -4.15
C LYS A 362 12.01 18.89 -4.07
N CYS A 363 11.24 18.61 -5.12
CA CYS A 363 10.36 17.45 -5.16
C CYS A 363 11.13 16.12 -5.14
N ILE A 364 12.28 16.05 -5.81
CA ILE A 364 13.19 14.90 -5.73
C ILE A 364 13.67 14.72 -4.29
N LEU A 365 14.17 15.78 -3.63
CA LEU A 365 14.65 15.71 -2.25
C LEU A 365 13.55 15.32 -1.25
N MET A 366 12.35 15.88 -1.39
CA MET A 366 11.19 15.51 -0.57
C MET A 366 10.83 14.03 -0.72
N ARG A 367 10.85 13.53 -1.97
CA ARG A 367 10.60 12.12 -2.26
C ARG A 367 11.70 11.22 -1.70
N MET A 368 12.98 11.60 -1.79
CA MET A 368 14.08 10.84 -1.19
C MET A 368 13.93 10.72 0.33
N ARG A 369 13.49 11.80 1.00
CA ARG A 369 13.27 11.81 2.45
C ARG A 369 12.09 10.93 2.89
N SER A 370 10.99 10.96 2.14
CA SER A 370 9.83 10.10 2.41
C SER A 370 8.94 9.91 1.16
N PRO A 371 9.10 8.81 0.41
CA PRO A 371 8.29 8.55 -0.78
C PRO A 371 6.80 8.40 -0.46
N LYS A 372 6.48 7.81 0.70
CA LYS A 372 5.10 7.59 1.16
C LYS A 372 4.40 8.92 1.47
N LEU A 373 5.09 9.82 2.17
CA LEU A 373 4.54 11.15 2.46
C LEU A 373 4.37 11.95 1.17
N TYR A 374 5.36 11.90 0.28
CA TYR A 374 5.29 12.58 -1.02
C TYR A 374 4.06 12.11 -1.84
N GLU A 375 3.85 10.80 -1.96
CA GLU A 375 2.68 10.25 -2.64
C GLU A 375 1.37 10.55 -1.93
N HIS A 376 1.36 10.62 -0.59
CA HIS A 376 0.19 11.04 0.18
C HIS A 376 -0.18 12.50 -0.14
N LEU A 377 0.78 13.43 -0.02
CA LEU A 377 0.59 14.85 -0.33
C LEU A 377 0.10 15.07 -1.77
N ARG A 378 0.64 14.29 -2.71
CA ARG A 378 0.25 14.34 -4.12
C ARG A 378 -1.15 13.77 -4.37
N ARG A 379 -1.50 12.63 -3.76
CA ARG A 379 -2.80 11.96 -3.98
C ARG A 379 -3.96 12.67 -3.29
N GLN A 380 -3.70 13.32 -2.15
CA GLN A 380 -4.69 14.13 -1.44
C GLN A 380 -4.78 15.56 -1.99
N ASP A 381 -4.08 15.87 -3.09
CA ASP A 381 -4.05 17.21 -3.71
C ASP A 381 -3.72 18.34 -2.71
N ILE A 382 -2.94 18.05 -1.67
CA ILE A 382 -2.50 19.03 -0.65
C ILE A 382 -1.51 20.01 -1.27
N LEU A 383 -0.61 19.51 -2.12
CA LEU A 383 0.35 20.30 -2.90
C LEU A 383 0.34 19.83 -4.35
N THR A 384 0.58 20.76 -5.27
CA THR A 384 0.74 20.44 -6.69
C THR A 384 2.12 19.85 -6.94
N LEU A 385 2.19 18.52 -6.88
CA LEU A 385 3.46 17.76 -6.96
C LEU A 385 3.58 16.96 -8.27
N PRO A 386 4.77 16.95 -8.90
CA PRO A 386 5.04 16.14 -10.09
C PRO A 386 4.90 14.65 -9.80
N GLY A 387 4.46 13.91 -10.81
CA GLY A 387 4.35 12.45 -10.71
C GLY A 387 5.67 11.73 -10.83
N HIS A 388 5.65 10.45 -10.46
CA HIS A 388 6.80 9.55 -10.53
C HIS A 388 7.55 9.60 -11.87
N THR A 389 6.82 9.56 -12.99
CA THR A 389 7.40 9.59 -14.34
C THR A 389 8.10 10.92 -14.64
N CYS A 390 7.54 12.04 -14.17
CA CYS A 390 8.16 13.36 -14.34
C CYS A 390 9.44 13.47 -13.50
N LEU A 391 9.40 12.99 -12.26
CA LEU A 391 10.58 12.98 -11.39
C LEU A 391 11.68 12.08 -11.93
N ASN A 392 11.36 10.88 -12.41
CA ASN A 392 12.36 9.98 -12.98
C ASN A 392 13.00 10.58 -14.23
N LYS A 393 12.23 11.25 -15.10
CA LYS A 393 12.78 12.02 -16.22
C LYS A 393 13.69 13.14 -15.76
N ALA A 394 13.33 13.87 -14.70
CA ALA A 394 14.19 14.91 -14.14
C ALA A 394 15.48 14.31 -13.56
N VAL A 395 15.40 13.17 -12.88
CA VAL A 395 16.57 12.47 -12.34
C VAL A 395 17.52 12.01 -13.44
N GLN A 396 17.01 11.58 -14.60
CA GLN A 396 17.83 11.19 -15.76
C GLN A 396 18.69 12.34 -16.32
N HIS A 397 18.39 13.60 -16.01
CA HIS A 397 19.24 14.73 -16.42
C HIS A 397 20.54 14.81 -15.60
N PHE A 398 20.56 14.25 -14.38
CA PHE A 398 21.81 14.06 -13.66
C PHE A 398 22.57 12.93 -14.34
N LYS A 399 23.62 13.27 -15.09
CA LYS A 399 24.50 12.30 -15.75
C LYS A 399 25.00 11.29 -14.71
N SER A 400 24.56 10.04 -14.82
CA SER A 400 25.05 8.92 -14.04
C SER A 400 26.16 8.21 -14.81
N GLY A 401 27.40 8.45 -14.39
CA GLY A 401 28.57 7.70 -14.81
C GLY A 401 29.35 7.27 -13.57
N PHE A 402 30.01 6.11 -13.65
CA PHE A 402 30.97 5.69 -12.65
C PHE A 402 32.26 6.52 -12.78
N GLY A 403 33.01 6.60 -11.69
CA GLY A 403 34.19 7.45 -11.54
C GLY A 403 33.92 8.76 -10.81
N PHE A 404 34.91 9.66 -10.90
CA PHE A 404 34.84 10.99 -10.33
C PHE A 404 34.07 11.94 -11.26
N ASN A 405 33.09 12.66 -10.70
CA ASN A 405 32.28 13.58 -11.49
C ASN A 405 32.87 15.01 -11.46
N PRO A 406 33.41 15.55 -12.57
CA PRO A 406 34.07 16.85 -12.59
C PRO A 406 33.11 18.02 -12.26
N ASN A 407 31.81 17.85 -12.49
CA ASN A 407 30.82 18.87 -12.14
C ASN A 407 30.67 19.02 -10.62
N VAL A 408 30.86 17.92 -9.87
CA VAL A 408 30.82 17.95 -8.40
C VAL A 408 32.01 18.74 -7.86
N PHE A 409 33.21 18.53 -8.40
CA PHE A 409 34.39 19.29 -7.97
C PHE A 409 34.31 20.77 -8.36
N THR A 410 33.76 21.08 -9.54
CA THR A 410 33.48 22.48 -9.94
C THR A 410 32.50 23.15 -8.97
N ALA A 411 31.42 22.45 -8.59
CA ALA A 411 30.44 22.96 -7.63
C ALA A 411 31.01 23.08 -6.21
N LEU A 412 31.85 22.12 -5.78
CA LEU A 412 32.57 22.17 -4.52
C LEU A 412 33.47 23.40 -4.46
N LYS A 413 34.23 23.68 -5.52
CA LYS A 413 35.12 24.84 -5.60
C LYS A 413 34.37 26.16 -5.39
N GLU A 414 33.17 26.30 -5.92
CA GLU A 414 32.32 27.48 -5.66
C GLU A 414 31.85 27.52 -4.20
N LYS A 415 31.39 26.39 -3.64
CA LYS A 415 30.94 26.31 -2.24
C LYS A 415 32.05 26.63 -1.24
N ILE A 416 33.28 26.21 -1.52
CA ILE A 416 34.44 26.39 -0.63
C ILE A 416 34.85 27.86 -0.50
N LYS A 417 34.55 28.71 -1.50
CA LYS A 417 34.83 30.15 -1.41
C LYS A 417 34.13 30.80 -0.22
N GLU A 418 32.98 30.27 0.19
CA GLU A 418 32.20 30.77 1.32
C GLU A 418 32.68 30.20 2.68
N LEU A 419 33.52 29.16 2.68
CA LEU A 419 34.00 28.49 3.90
C LEU A 419 35.33 29.09 4.38
N ASP A 420 35.48 29.24 5.69
CA ASP A 420 36.73 29.58 6.36
C ASP A 420 37.74 28.42 6.30
N GLY A 421 39.01 28.73 6.54
CA GLY A 421 40.11 27.77 6.44
C GLY A 421 39.91 26.53 7.31
N PHE A 422 39.34 26.68 8.52
CA PHE A 422 39.12 25.55 9.43
C PHE A 422 38.02 24.60 8.93
N ASN A 423 36.91 25.14 8.41
CA ASN A 423 35.81 24.32 7.88
C ASN A 423 36.10 23.63 6.53
N ARG A 424 37.32 23.79 6.00
CA ARG A 424 37.81 23.08 4.81
C ARG A 424 38.51 21.77 5.14
N HIS A 425 38.84 21.53 6.41
CA HIS A 425 39.50 20.32 6.89
C HIS A 425 38.52 19.15 7.05
N GLY A 426 38.97 17.95 6.67
CA GLY A 426 38.15 16.76 6.74
C GLY A 426 38.90 15.49 6.33
N VAL A 427 38.15 14.41 6.27
CA VAL A 427 38.65 13.07 5.93
C VAL A 427 37.97 12.52 4.70
N VAL A 428 38.73 11.77 3.91
CA VAL A 428 38.16 10.94 2.85
C VAL A 428 37.76 9.61 3.45
N VAL A 429 36.49 9.24 3.30
CA VAL A 429 35.94 7.98 3.77
C VAL A 429 35.52 7.17 2.55
N PHE A 430 35.89 5.89 2.52
CA PHE A 430 35.41 4.99 1.48
C PHE A 430 35.02 3.65 2.07
N ASP A 431 34.02 3.04 1.44
CA ASP A 431 33.49 1.73 1.81
C ASP A 431 32.87 1.05 0.58
N ASP A 432 32.71 -0.26 0.62
CA ASP A 432 32.05 -1.03 -0.43
C ASP A 432 30.61 -1.39 -0.07
N ILE A 433 29.72 -1.34 -1.07
CA ILE A 433 28.34 -1.78 -0.95
C ILE A 433 28.06 -2.90 -1.95
N LYS A 434 27.47 -3.99 -1.47
CA LYS A 434 27.06 -5.11 -2.31
C LYS A 434 25.82 -4.75 -3.16
N LEU A 435 25.93 -4.98 -4.46
CA LEU A 435 24.87 -4.81 -5.45
C LEU A 435 24.28 -6.16 -5.88
N SER A 436 23.08 -6.11 -6.45
CA SER A 436 22.52 -7.22 -7.22
C SER A 436 23.06 -7.18 -8.65
N GLU A 437 23.63 -8.28 -9.12
CA GLU A 437 24.07 -8.41 -10.51
C GLU A 437 22.88 -8.25 -11.46
N HIS A 438 22.87 -7.18 -12.26
CA HIS A 438 21.81 -6.91 -13.23
C HIS A 438 22.35 -6.05 -14.38
N ILE A 439 21.82 -6.26 -15.58
CA ILE A 439 22.13 -5.46 -16.76
C ILE A 439 20.91 -4.59 -17.09
N ASP A 440 21.12 -3.28 -17.16
CA ASP A 440 20.11 -2.32 -17.57
C ASP A 440 20.51 -1.64 -18.88
N VAL A 441 19.58 -1.60 -19.84
CA VAL A 441 19.78 -0.87 -21.10
C VAL A 441 19.15 0.51 -20.99
N LYS A 442 19.97 1.55 -20.98
CA LYS A 442 19.50 2.94 -20.98
C LYS A 442 18.84 3.27 -22.33
N PRO A 443 17.90 4.23 -22.36
CA PRO A 443 17.34 4.75 -23.62
C PRO A 443 18.37 5.34 -24.58
N SER A 444 19.58 5.68 -24.09
CA SER A 444 20.73 6.11 -24.91
C SER A 444 21.38 4.97 -25.70
N GLY A 445 20.99 3.71 -25.46
CA GLY A 445 21.66 2.52 -25.99
C GLY A 445 22.90 2.09 -25.18
N CYS A 446 23.25 2.84 -24.13
CA CYS A 446 24.32 2.44 -23.20
C CYS A 446 23.83 1.30 -22.31
N ILE A 447 24.71 0.34 -22.05
CA ILE A 447 24.43 -0.79 -21.17
C ILE A 447 25.13 -0.53 -19.83
N ASP A 448 24.36 -0.50 -18.75
CA ASP A 448 24.84 -0.42 -17.38
C ASP A 448 24.84 -1.82 -16.74
N GLY A 449 25.68 -2.03 -15.72
CA GLY A 449 25.73 -3.28 -14.95
C GLY A 449 27.03 -4.06 -15.08
N PHE A 450 27.95 -3.61 -15.94
CA PHE A 450 29.31 -4.13 -16.01
C PHE A 450 30.23 -3.41 -15.03
N VAL A 451 31.36 -4.04 -14.72
CA VAL A 451 32.47 -3.43 -13.98
C VAL A 451 32.91 -2.16 -14.70
N ASP A 452 32.89 -1.04 -13.98
CA ASP A 452 33.30 0.27 -14.46
C ASP A 452 34.08 0.98 -13.34
N LEU A 453 35.40 0.89 -13.45
CA LEU A 453 36.36 1.56 -12.58
C LEU A 453 36.83 2.91 -13.16
N GLY A 454 36.10 3.43 -14.15
CA GLY A 454 36.46 4.63 -14.91
C GLY A 454 37.85 4.52 -15.54
N GLN A 455 38.65 5.58 -15.38
CA GLN A 455 40.00 5.65 -15.94
C GLN A 455 41.01 4.64 -15.35
N PHE A 456 40.63 3.89 -14.32
CA PHE A 456 41.51 2.95 -13.63
C PHE A 456 41.27 1.48 -14.04
N GLN A 457 40.43 1.25 -15.05
CA GLN A 457 40.09 -0.07 -15.54
C GLN A 457 41.22 -0.69 -16.37
N ASN A 458 41.49 -1.98 -16.15
CA ASN A 458 42.34 -2.77 -17.05
C ASN A 458 41.49 -3.33 -18.21
N GLU A 459 42.07 -3.45 -19.42
CA GLU A 459 41.38 -3.87 -20.66
C GLU A 459 40.60 -5.21 -20.55
N LYS A 460 40.99 -6.08 -19.61
CA LYS A 460 40.37 -7.41 -19.41
C LYS A 460 39.14 -7.42 -18.50
N SER A 461 38.92 -6.37 -17.71
CA SER A 461 37.93 -6.34 -16.61
C SER A 461 36.53 -5.84 -17.01
N GLY A 462 36.34 -5.28 -18.21
CA GLY A 462 35.08 -4.60 -18.60
C GLY A 462 33.95 -5.48 -19.08
N LYS A 463 34.09 -6.81 -19.05
CA LYS A 463 33.06 -7.76 -19.53
C LYS A 463 32.33 -8.48 -18.40
N GLU A 464 32.75 -8.28 -17.15
CA GLU A 464 32.16 -8.93 -15.98
C GLU A 464 31.04 -8.06 -15.40
N LEU A 465 30.03 -8.70 -14.81
CA LEU A 465 28.94 -8.02 -14.12
C LEU A 465 29.40 -7.48 -12.77
N ALA A 466 29.12 -6.21 -12.49
CA ALA A 466 29.42 -5.63 -11.20
C ALA A 466 28.51 -6.22 -10.12
N ASP A 467 29.09 -6.51 -8.95
CA ASP A 467 28.39 -7.02 -7.77
C ASP A 467 28.71 -6.20 -6.50
N HIS A 468 29.67 -5.27 -6.56
CA HIS A 468 29.98 -4.31 -5.50
C HIS A 468 30.21 -2.93 -6.11
N ASP A 469 29.87 -1.89 -5.36
CA ASP A 469 30.23 -0.50 -5.66
C ASP A 469 31.11 0.04 -4.54
N VAL A 470 32.26 0.63 -4.89
CA VAL A 470 33.07 1.41 -3.96
C VAL A 470 32.63 2.87 -4.02
N VAL A 471 32.19 3.40 -2.89
CA VAL A 471 31.74 4.79 -2.76
C VAL A 471 32.77 5.58 -1.98
N ILE A 472 33.16 6.73 -2.54
CA ILE A 472 34.13 7.63 -1.90
C ILE A 472 33.44 8.93 -1.53
N VAL A 473 33.62 9.32 -0.27
CA VAL A 473 32.95 10.47 0.35
C VAL A 473 33.98 11.35 1.03
N PHE A 474 33.79 12.67 0.95
CA PHE A 474 34.47 13.62 1.82
C PHE A 474 33.58 13.96 3.01
N GLN A 475 34.11 13.80 4.22
CA GLN A 475 33.48 14.17 5.48
C GLN A 475 34.30 15.28 6.15
N PRO A 476 33.80 16.53 6.22
CA PRO A 476 34.44 17.59 6.99
C PRO A 476 34.42 17.25 8.50
N PHE A 477 35.42 17.75 9.24
CA PHE A 477 35.42 17.65 10.71
C PHE A 477 34.33 18.52 11.33
N THR A 478 34.08 19.67 10.73
CA THR A 478 33.09 20.64 11.17
C THR A 478 31.96 20.76 10.17
N GLY A 479 30.74 20.62 10.69
CA GLY A 479 29.52 20.66 9.91
C GLY A 479 28.94 19.27 9.64
N SER A 480 27.62 19.24 9.47
CA SER A 480 26.84 18.01 9.31
C SER A 480 26.62 17.61 7.85
N TRP A 481 27.45 18.10 6.93
CA TRP A 481 27.32 17.78 5.51
C TRP A 481 28.35 16.72 5.12
N MET A 482 28.03 15.97 4.08
CA MET A 482 28.91 14.99 3.46
C MET A 482 28.80 15.15 1.95
N GLN A 483 29.87 14.83 1.21
CA GLN A 483 29.84 14.90 -0.25
C GLN A 483 30.38 13.62 -0.87
N ILE A 484 29.57 13.01 -1.74
CA ILE A 484 30.00 11.89 -2.57
C ILE A 484 30.92 12.45 -3.66
N LEU A 485 32.14 11.94 -3.72
CA LEU A 485 33.19 12.35 -4.66
C LEU A 485 33.15 11.50 -5.93
N GLY A 486 32.96 10.18 -5.77
CA GLY A 486 32.95 9.23 -6.87
C GLY A 486 32.39 7.88 -6.45
N VAL A 487 31.94 7.12 -7.44
CA VAL A 487 31.39 5.76 -7.28
C VAL A 487 32.01 4.87 -8.34
N PHE A 488 32.50 3.70 -7.97
CA PHE A 488 33.21 2.77 -8.86
C PHE A 488 32.58 1.38 -8.78
N ALA A 489 32.17 0.83 -9.91
CA ALA A 489 31.57 -0.49 -9.99
C ALA A 489 32.64 -1.56 -10.16
N SER A 490 32.65 -2.57 -9.27
CA SER A 490 33.61 -3.66 -9.28
C SER A 490 32.96 -5.04 -9.25
N LYS A 491 33.72 -6.04 -9.72
CA LYS A 491 33.46 -7.45 -9.47
C LYS A 491 34.29 -7.85 -8.26
N SER A 492 33.60 -8.25 -7.20
CA SER A 492 34.15 -8.50 -5.88
C SER A 492 34.98 -7.29 -5.39
N ASN A 493 36.06 -7.56 -4.68
CA ASN A 493 36.87 -6.52 -4.05
C ASN A 493 37.78 -5.83 -5.06
N VAL A 494 37.88 -4.49 -4.98
CA VAL A 494 38.85 -3.73 -5.77
C VAL A 494 40.27 -4.09 -5.33
N LYS A 495 41.14 -4.40 -6.29
CA LYS A 495 42.54 -4.72 -6.01
C LYS A 495 43.24 -3.53 -5.37
N ALA A 496 44.13 -3.80 -4.42
CA ALA A 496 44.81 -2.78 -3.62
C ALA A 496 45.59 -1.75 -4.44
N ASP A 497 46.17 -2.16 -5.58
CA ASP A 497 46.87 -1.28 -6.51
C ASP A 497 45.93 -0.27 -7.16
N VAL A 498 44.78 -0.73 -7.65
CA VAL A 498 43.75 0.14 -8.25
C VAL A 498 43.13 1.05 -7.20
N LEU A 499 42.78 0.49 -6.03
CA LEU A 499 42.20 1.25 -4.93
C LEU A 499 43.12 2.36 -4.44
N SER A 500 44.44 2.09 -4.33
CA SER A 500 45.43 3.11 -3.95
C SER A 500 45.45 4.29 -4.92
N LYS A 501 45.33 4.04 -6.23
CA LYS A 501 45.26 5.09 -7.26
C LYS A 501 43.99 5.90 -7.15
N ILE A 502 42.85 5.23 -6.92
CA ILE A 502 41.55 5.90 -6.76
C ILE A 502 41.56 6.82 -5.53
N VAL A 503 42.03 6.34 -4.38
CA VAL A 503 42.09 7.15 -3.14
C VAL A 503 43.05 8.32 -3.29
N LEU A 504 44.19 8.13 -3.95
CA LEU A 504 45.14 9.21 -4.22
C LEU A 504 44.51 10.26 -5.15
N GLU A 505 43.85 9.84 -6.22
CA GLU A 505 43.15 10.75 -7.13
C GLU A 505 42.04 11.52 -6.42
N ALA A 506 41.24 10.86 -5.58
CA ALA A 506 40.20 11.52 -4.78
C ALA A 506 40.80 12.63 -3.90
N THR A 507 41.94 12.34 -3.27
CA THR A 507 42.67 13.28 -2.42
C THR A 507 43.15 14.48 -3.23
N LEU A 508 43.79 14.25 -4.39
CA LEU A 508 44.26 15.30 -5.28
C LEU A 508 43.12 16.19 -5.80
N LEU A 509 42.00 15.60 -6.22
CA LEU A 509 40.85 16.36 -6.70
C LEU A 509 40.18 17.18 -5.59
N CYS A 510 40.16 16.68 -4.36
CA CYS A 510 39.68 17.44 -3.20
C CYS A 510 40.58 18.64 -2.90
N GLU A 511 41.90 18.44 -2.88
CA GLU A 511 42.87 19.51 -2.64
C GLU A 511 42.84 20.57 -3.75
N GLN A 512 42.72 20.15 -5.02
CA GLN A 512 42.54 21.08 -6.15
C GLN A 512 41.24 21.89 -6.08
N ALA A 513 40.19 21.32 -5.48
CA ALA A 513 38.94 22.05 -5.22
C ALA A 513 39.07 23.05 -4.04
N GLY A 514 40.11 22.92 -3.22
CA GLY A 514 40.40 23.79 -2.07
C GLY A 514 40.00 23.21 -0.71
N LEU A 515 39.72 21.90 -0.62
CA LEU A 515 39.54 21.18 0.64
C LEU A 515 40.91 20.72 1.18
N HIS A 516 40.99 20.50 2.48
CA HIS A 516 42.15 19.89 3.12
C HIS A 516 41.78 18.49 3.60
N VAL A 517 42.49 17.48 3.07
CA VAL A 517 42.28 16.08 3.43
C VAL A 517 43.33 15.70 4.47
N ASP A 518 42.94 15.66 5.74
CA ASP A 518 43.84 15.37 6.85
C ASP A 518 43.99 13.87 7.13
N GLY A 519 43.08 13.04 6.60
CA GLY A 519 43.11 11.61 6.80
C GLY A 519 42.20 10.82 5.87
N VAL A 520 42.41 9.51 5.84
CA VAL A 520 41.59 8.55 5.10
C VAL A 520 41.05 7.51 6.08
N THR A 521 39.74 7.25 6.01
CA THR A 521 39.06 6.24 6.83
C THR A 521 38.52 5.13 5.95
N CYS A 522 38.79 3.88 6.32
CA CYS A 522 38.28 2.68 5.68
C CYS A 522 38.13 1.55 6.70
N ASP A 523 37.45 0.47 6.32
CA ASP A 523 37.35 -0.72 7.15
C ASP A 523 38.71 -1.46 7.27
N GLU A 524 38.74 -2.51 8.08
CA GLU A 524 39.91 -3.36 8.27
C GLU A 524 39.94 -4.57 7.31
N ALA A 525 39.42 -4.46 6.09
CA ALA A 525 39.47 -5.57 5.13
C ALA A 525 40.90 -5.89 4.65
N THR A 526 41.12 -7.12 4.20
CA THR A 526 42.43 -7.62 3.74
C THR A 526 43.01 -6.81 2.58
N TRP A 527 42.17 -6.36 1.65
CA TRP A 527 42.57 -5.52 0.51
C TRP A 527 42.89 -4.09 0.94
N ASN A 528 42.16 -3.52 1.89
CA ASN A 528 42.45 -2.21 2.48
C ASN A 528 43.78 -2.21 3.24
N ARG A 529 44.05 -3.27 4.02
CA ARG A 529 45.39 -3.46 4.63
C ARG A 529 46.50 -3.61 3.59
N SER A 530 46.21 -4.21 2.44
CA SER A 530 47.17 -4.32 1.35
C SER A 530 47.43 -2.97 0.70
N MET A 531 46.40 -2.12 0.55
CA MET A 531 46.54 -0.73 0.12
C MET A 531 47.39 0.09 1.09
N TRP A 532 47.21 -0.06 2.42
CA TRP A 532 48.03 0.60 3.43
C TRP A 532 49.52 0.29 3.26
N LYS A 533 49.85 -0.97 2.96
CA LYS A 533 51.24 -1.38 2.70
C LYS A 533 51.82 -0.68 1.46
N ILE A 534 51.02 -0.46 0.42
CA ILE A 534 51.44 0.29 -0.79
C ILE A 534 51.77 1.74 -0.41
N PHE A 535 50.98 2.37 0.46
CA PHE A 535 51.27 3.70 1.01
C PHE A 535 52.42 3.72 2.04
N GLY A 536 53.06 2.58 2.32
CA GLY A 536 54.13 2.48 3.32
C GLY A 536 53.64 2.52 4.77
N ILE A 537 52.32 2.46 4.98
CA ILE A 537 51.69 2.45 6.31
C ILE A 537 51.79 1.02 6.86
N LYS A 538 52.61 0.87 7.92
CA LYS A 538 52.76 -0.41 8.63
C LYS A 538 51.92 -0.37 9.91
N GLY A 539 50.71 -0.92 9.84
CA GLY A 539 49.96 -1.26 11.04
C GLY A 539 50.67 -2.41 11.77
N LYS A 540 51.54 -2.11 12.73
CA LYS A 540 51.81 -3.08 13.80
C LYS A 540 50.57 -3.03 14.69
N LEU A 541 49.64 -3.96 14.49
CA LEU A 541 48.59 -4.20 15.48
C LEU A 541 49.31 -4.50 16.80
N SER A 542 49.29 -3.59 17.76
CA SER A 542 48.95 -4.08 19.08
C SER A 542 47.50 -4.53 18.94
N GLN A 543 47.25 -5.84 18.94
CA GLN A 543 45.92 -6.29 19.37
C GLN A 543 45.57 -5.48 20.61
N ASP A 544 44.38 -4.89 20.63
CA ASP A 544 43.99 -4.14 21.80
C ASP A 544 44.03 -5.09 23.01
N LYS A 545 44.22 -4.54 24.21
CA LYS A 545 44.33 -5.37 25.41
C LYS A 545 43.06 -6.21 25.62
N LEU A 546 41.95 -5.79 25.02
CA LEU A 546 40.65 -6.45 25.08
C LEU A 546 40.62 -7.72 24.21
N GLU A 547 41.08 -7.68 22.95
CA GLU A 547 41.17 -8.90 22.12
C GLU A 547 42.18 -9.90 22.66
N ASN A 548 43.26 -9.43 23.28
CA ASN A 548 44.17 -10.32 24.01
C ASN A 548 43.45 -10.98 25.19
N LEU A 549 42.64 -10.23 25.95
CA LEU A 549 41.82 -10.78 27.02
C LEU A 549 40.81 -11.80 26.48
N PHE A 550 40.13 -11.50 25.37
CA PHE A 550 39.18 -12.43 24.74
C PHE A 550 39.88 -13.68 24.19
N GLY A 551 41.11 -13.54 23.68
CA GLY A 551 41.96 -14.67 23.32
C GLY A 551 42.23 -15.59 24.52
N ILE A 552 42.57 -15.01 25.68
CA ILE A 552 42.74 -15.78 26.92
C ILE A 552 41.43 -16.47 27.31
N VAL A 553 40.29 -15.79 27.23
CA VAL A 553 38.98 -16.37 27.56
C VAL A 553 38.63 -17.55 26.67
N ARG A 554 38.87 -17.44 25.36
CA ARG A 554 38.68 -18.54 24.40
C ARG A 554 39.62 -19.72 24.69
N GLN A 555 40.86 -19.46 25.08
CA GLN A 555 41.84 -20.50 25.41
C GLN A 555 41.59 -21.19 26.75
N PHE A 556 41.08 -20.49 27.76
CA PHE A 556 40.96 -20.97 29.14
C PHE A 556 40.14 -22.26 29.28
N ASN A 557 39.15 -22.46 28.42
CA ASN A 557 38.28 -23.65 28.42
C ASN A 557 38.59 -24.62 27.26
N GLY A 558 39.86 -24.72 26.85
CA GLY A 558 40.31 -25.69 25.84
C GLY A 558 40.22 -25.19 24.39
N ALA A 559 40.55 -23.92 24.15
CA ALA A 559 40.48 -23.28 22.82
C ALA A 559 39.06 -23.32 22.20
N ASN A 560 38.07 -22.92 22.99
CA ASN A 560 36.69 -22.75 22.55
C ASN A 560 36.48 -21.34 22.00
N ASP A 561 36.24 -21.21 20.69
CA ASP A 561 35.96 -19.92 20.03
C ASP A 561 34.61 -19.30 20.44
N HIS A 562 33.74 -20.10 21.06
CA HIS A 562 32.39 -19.71 21.49
C HIS A 562 32.13 -20.14 22.96
N PRO A 563 32.74 -19.49 23.95
CA PRO A 563 32.46 -19.77 25.36
C PRO A 563 30.99 -19.47 25.67
N THR A 564 30.34 -20.34 26.46
CA THR A 564 28.98 -20.05 26.95
C THR A 564 29.01 -18.86 27.90
N SER A 565 27.87 -18.19 28.13
CA SER A 565 27.79 -17.05 29.06
C SER A 565 28.32 -17.40 30.45
N ALA A 566 28.03 -18.60 30.94
CA ALA A 566 28.55 -19.11 32.22
C ALA A 566 30.08 -19.29 32.20
N GLN A 567 30.63 -19.87 31.11
CA GLN A 567 32.07 -20.06 30.94
C GLN A 567 32.81 -18.71 30.83
N PHE A 568 32.28 -17.79 30.03
CA PHE A 568 32.81 -16.45 29.87
C PHE A 568 32.85 -15.70 31.21
N LEU A 569 31.74 -15.71 31.95
CA LEU A 569 31.63 -15.00 33.23
C LEU A 569 32.54 -15.62 34.30
N ALA A 570 32.64 -16.95 34.35
CA ALA A 570 33.59 -17.64 35.23
C ALA A 570 35.05 -17.27 34.91
N THR A 571 35.44 -17.26 33.63
CA THR A 571 36.80 -16.92 33.22
C THR A 571 37.13 -15.45 33.41
N ILE A 572 36.22 -14.53 33.08
CA ILE A 572 36.42 -13.09 33.29
C ILE A 572 36.52 -12.77 34.79
N ASN A 573 35.66 -13.35 35.62
CA ASN A 573 35.76 -13.18 37.07
C ASN A 573 37.11 -13.68 37.57
N ALA A 574 37.53 -14.90 37.19
CA ALA A 574 38.84 -15.44 37.56
C ALA A 574 40.01 -14.54 37.11
N LEU A 575 39.96 -13.96 35.91
CA LEU A 575 40.99 -13.04 35.40
C LEU A 575 40.98 -11.67 36.07
N ALA A 576 39.80 -11.17 36.46
CA ALA A 576 39.66 -9.95 37.25
C ALA A 576 40.33 -10.12 38.63
N PHE A 577 40.17 -11.28 39.25
CA PHE A 577 40.86 -11.63 40.50
C PHE A 577 42.37 -11.82 40.31
N TYR A 578 42.77 -12.52 39.25
CA TYR A 578 44.18 -12.84 38.97
C TYR A 578 45.06 -11.59 38.87
N ASN A 579 44.59 -10.52 38.23
CA ASN A 579 45.37 -9.29 38.06
C ASN A 579 45.59 -8.52 39.37
N LEU A 580 44.67 -8.62 40.33
CA LEU A 580 44.81 -7.99 41.65
C LEU A 580 45.70 -8.81 42.59
N VAL A 581 45.69 -10.13 42.44
CA VAL A 581 46.53 -11.06 43.23
C VAL A 581 47.98 -11.10 42.71
N LYS A 582 48.22 -10.70 41.46
CA LYS A 582 49.57 -10.70 40.87
C LYS A 582 50.41 -9.55 41.42
N SER A 583 51.30 -9.86 42.35
CA SER A 583 52.18 -8.85 42.97
C SER A 583 53.19 -8.26 41.97
N PRO A 584 53.61 -6.99 42.14
CA PRO A 584 54.72 -6.42 41.38
C PRO A 584 56.00 -7.27 41.59
N LYS A 585 56.84 -7.39 40.55
CA LYS A 585 58.09 -8.19 40.61
C LYS A 585 58.90 -7.86 41.86
N GLY A 586 59.01 -8.82 42.80
CA GLY A 586 59.83 -8.71 44.01
C GLY A 586 59.10 -8.46 45.33
N ARG A 587 57.76 -8.46 45.38
CA ARG A 587 56.98 -8.43 46.64
C ARG A 587 55.87 -9.48 46.60
N ASN A 588 55.42 -9.95 47.77
CA ASN A 588 54.22 -10.77 47.93
C ASN A 588 52.98 -9.86 48.06
N CYS A 589 51.79 -10.34 47.68
CA CYS A 589 50.53 -9.61 47.88
C CYS A 589 50.19 -9.61 49.37
N SER A 590 49.60 -8.52 49.88
CA SER A 590 49.23 -8.46 51.29
C SER A 590 48.09 -9.46 51.59
N PRO A 591 48.12 -10.14 52.75
CA PRO A 591 47.06 -11.06 53.17
C PRO A 591 45.68 -10.41 53.19
N GLU A 592 45.63 -9.09 53.40
CA GLU A 592 44.40 -8.29 53.42
C GLU A 592 43.71 -8.21 52.06
N VAL A 593 44.47 -8.06 50.96
CA VAL A 593 43.91 -8.06 49.60
C VAL A 593 43.35 -9.44 49.26
N VAL A 594 44.04 -10.51 49.67
CA VAL A 594 43.56 -11.89 49.45
C VAL A 594 42.30 -12.19 50.28
N ASN A 595 42.25 -11.74 51.54
CA ASN A 595 41.10 -11.92 52.41
C ASN A 595 39.88 -11.10 51.98
N ALA A 596 40.07 -9.86 51.51
CA ALA A 596 38.99 -9.05 50.95
C ALA A 596 38.39 -9.66 49.67
N LEU A 597 39.19 -10.38 48.89
CA LEU A 597 38.76 -11.04 47.64
C LEU A 597 38.12 -12.42 47.86
N LEU A 598 38.47 -13.13 48.95
CA LEU A 598 37.92 -14.45 49.29
C LEU A 598 36.73 -14.39 50.26
N ALA A 599 36.47 -13.24 50.89
CA ALA A 599 35.32 -13.04 51.75
C ALA A 599 34.04 -13.41 51.00
N HIS A 600 33.37 -14.48 51.43
CA HIS A 600 32.06 -14.82 50.92
C HIS A 600 31.11 -13.73 51.41
N THR A 601 30.72 -12.81 50.53
CA THR A 601 29.50 -12.04 50.76
C THR A 601 28.38 -13.06 50.75
N ASN A 602 27.94 -13.48 51.93
CA ASN A 602 26.76 -14.33 52.10
C ASN A 602 25.61 -13.63 51.36
N ALA A 603 25.28 -14.11 50.17
CA ALA A 603 24.16 -13.64 49.37
C ALA A 603 22.84 -14.20 49.92
N GLU A 604 22.72 -14.26 51.24
CA GLU A 604 21.50 -14.64 51.94
C GLU A 604 21.20 -13.48 52.91
N THR A 605 20.15 -12.71 52.58
CA THR A 605 19.63 -11.54 53.33
C THR A 605 20.52 -10.29 53.40
N SER A 606 20.85 -9.70 52.25
CA SER A 606 21.16 -8.26 52.20
C SER A 606 19.86 -7.49 51.93
N HIS A 607 19.40 -6.70 52.90
CA HIS A 607 18.44 -5.63 52.66
C HIS A 607 18.94 -4.81 51.47
N TYR A 608 18.16 -4.77 50.38
CA TYR A 608 18.44 -3.91 49.24
C TYR A 608 18.53 -2.46 49.73
N GLN A 609 19.75 -1.97 49.88
CA GLN A 609 20.02 -0.54 50.02
C GLN A 609 20.03 -0.01 48.58
N PRO A 610 19.07 0.86 48.22
CA PRO A 610 18.98 1.36 46.85
C PRO A 610 20.29 2.08 46.50
N SER A 611 20.85 1.75 45.34
CA SER A 611 22.02 2.46 44.84
C SER A 611 21.64 3.91 44.51
N PRO A 612 22.59 4.86 44.51
CA PRO A 612 22.32 6.24 44.09
C PRO A 612 21.68 6.33 42.69
N ILE A 613 21.97 5.34 41.83
CA ILE A 613 21.37 5.19 40.50
C ILE A 613 19.89 4.84 40.60
N ASP A 614 19.50 3.95 41.51
CA ASP A 614 18.09 3.60 41.71
C ASP A 614 17.28 4.80 42.25
N ALA A 615 17.91 5.65 43.06
CA ALA A 615 17.31 6.90 43.54
C ALA A 615 17.17 7.95 42.41
N LEU A 616 18.16 8.04 41.51
CA LEU A 616 18.08 8.89 40.32
C LEU A 616 17.02 8.40 39.33
N ASP A 617 16.95 7.09 39.07
CA ASP A 617 15.97 6.50 38.16
C ASP A 617 14.54 6.72 38.67
N LEU A 618 14.30 6.60 39.97
CA LEU A 618 13.02 6.97 40.60
C LEU A 618 12.68 8.46 40.43
N LEU A 619 13.67 9.36 40.56
CA LEU A 619 13.45 10.80 40.35
C LEU A 619 13.16 11.14 38.88
N PHE A 620 13.78 10.42 37.94
CA PHE A 620 13.49 10.53 36.51
C PHE A 620 12.09 10.02 36.17
N ASP A 621 11.68 8.89 36.75
CA ASP A 621 10.35 8.31 36.55
C ASP A 621 9.23 9.16 37.18
N GLU A 622 9.49 9.81 38.32
CA GLU A 622 8.55 10.74 38.98
C GLU A 622 8.56 12.16 38.39
N GLY A 623 9.49 12.47 37.47
CA GLY A 623 9.58 13.77 36.79
C GLY A 623 10.00 14.94 37.67
N ARG A 624 10.62 14.68 38.83
CA ARG A 624 11.06 15.71 39.81
C ARG A 624 12.52 16.07 39.64
N LEU A 625 12.84 16.72 38.52
CA LEU A 625 14.21 17.13 38.15
C LEU A 625 14.81 18.19 39.10
N ASP A 626 13.98 18.94 39.83
CA ASP A 626 14.42 20.01 40.71
C ASP A 626 15.12 19.50 41.99
N HIS A 627 15.04 18.19 42.27
CA HIS A 627 15.65 17.55 43.45
C HIS A 627 16.86 16.65 43.11
N VAL A 628 17.31 16.64 41.85
CA VAL A 628 18.47 15.84 41.40
C VAL A 628 19.75 16.25 42.13
N GLU A 629 19.89 17.52 42.48
CA GLU A 629 21.04 18.05 43.23
C GLU A 629 21.14 17.47 44.65
N GLU A 630 20.02 17.20 45.32
CA GLU A 630 20.01 16.55 46.63
C GLU A 630 20.40 15.08 46.56
N ALA A 631 20.01 14.37 45.48
CA ALA A 631 20.40 12.97 45.25
C ALA A 631 21.89 12.83 44.88
N LEU A 632 22.45 13.81 44.16
CA LEU A 632 23.87 13.86 43.84
C LEU A 632 24.76 14.14 45.07
N ASN A 633 24.24 14.84 46.08
CA ASN A 633 24.97 15.11 47.34
C ASN A 633 25.15 13.87 48.24
N ILE A 634 24.50 12.74 47.93
CA ILE A 634 24.70 11.47 48.64
C ILE A 634 25.95 10.73 48.14
N LEU A 635 26.42 11.04 46.92
CA LEU A 635 27.71 10.56 46.45
C LEU A 635 28.82 11.30 47.22
N PRO A 636 29.86 10.61 47.74
CA PRO A 636 31.00 11.30 48.31
C PRO A 636 31.55 12.26 47.24
N PRO A 637 31.93 13.50 47.60
CA PRO A 637 32.47 14.43 46.64
C PRO A 637 33.84 13.89 46.19
N GLU A 638 33.87 13.11 45.11
CA GLU A 638 35.09 12.95 44.34
C GLU A 638 35.31 14.27 43.61
N ASP A 639 36.05 15.13 44.29
CA ASP A 639 36.54 16.41 43.80
C ASP A 639 37.52 16.15 42.64
N HIS A 640 37.00 15.78 41.47
CA HIS A 640 37.79 15.69 40.23
C HIS A 640 38.30 17.06 39.76
N THR A 641 37.97 18.13 40.50
CA THR A 641 38.38 19.51 40.29
C THR A 641 39.92 19.67 40.38
N GLU A 642 40.63 18.84 41.16
CA GLU A 642 42.10 18.80 41.13
C GLU A 642 42.68 18.20 39.85
N TYR A 643 41.97 17.29 39.17
CA TYR A 643 42.48 16.64 37.95
C TYR A 643 42.32 17.48 36.68
N VAL A 644 41.34 18.40 36.66
CA VAL A 644 41.06 19.25 35.49
C VAL A 644 42.03 20.43 35.38
N THR A 645 42.77 20.78 36.44
CA THR A 645 43.74 21.90 36.45
C THR A 645 45.20 21.49 36.28
N HIS A 646 45.51 20.19 36.16
CA HIS A 646 46.88 19.76 35.85
C HIS A 646 47.18 19.93 34.35
N HIS A 647 47.73 21.09 33.99
CA HIS A 647 48.54 21.26 32.77
C HIS A 647 49.45 20.03 32.57
N SER A 648 49.59 19.60 31.31
CA SER A 648 50.45 18.49 30.84
C SER A 648 51.56 18.18 31.84
N LEU A 649 51.38 17.10 32.62
CA LEU A 649 52.28 16.67 33.70
C LEU A 649 53.73 16.98 33.31
N ARG A 650 54.34 17.97 33.96
CA ARG A 650 55.67 18.50 33.58
C ARG A 650 56.75 17.40 33.54
N ARG A 651 56.51 16.30 34.27
CA ARG A 651 57.23 15.01 34.24
C ARG A 651 57.21 14.31 32.87
N LEU A 652 56.06 14.28 32.18
CA LEU A 652 55.92 13.74 30.82
C LEU A 652 56.64 14.61 29.80
N VAL A 653 56.52 15.94 29.94
CA VAL A 653 57.27 16.88 29.10
C VAL A 653 58.76 16.60 29.25
N HIS A 654 59.27 16.51 30.48
CA HIS A 654 60.68 16.16 30.74
C HIS A 654 61.10 14.81 30.12
N TYR A 655 60.23 13.80 30.15
CA TYR A 655 60.51 12.50 29.52
C TYR A 655 60.62 12.60 27.99
N VAL A 656 59.66 13.27 27.34
CA VAL A 656 59.65 13.48 25.89
C VAL A 656 60.84 14.34 25.48
N THR A 657 61.08 15.43 26.20
CA THR A 657 62.17 16.33 25.86
C THR A 657 63.53 15.64 26.09
N GLY A 658 63.70 14.82 27.14
CA GLY A 658 64.89 13.98 27.30
C GLY A 658 65.22 13.11 26.08
N TYR A 659 64.20 12.60 25.38
CA TYR A 659 64.36 11.92 24.10
C TYR A 659 64.75 12.88 22.95
N VAL A 660 64.13 14.06 22.90
CA VAL A 660 64.45 15.11 21.91
C VAL A 660 65.89 15.58 22.06
N ALA A 661 66.38 15.85 23.28
CA ALA A 661 67.79 16.21 23.52
C ALA A 661 68.73 15.12 23.00
N ARG A 662 68.41 13.84 23.22
CA ARG A 662 69.21 12.74 22.71
C ARG A 662 69.29 12.74 21.18
N LYS A 663 68.15 12.94 20.51
CA LYS A 663 68.09 12.98 19.04
C LYS A 663 68.76 14.23 18.47
N ALA A 664 68.63 15.37 19.14
CA ALA A 664 69.30 16.61 18.79
C ALA A 664 70.82 16.45 18.89
N ARG A 665 71.35 15.90 20.01
CA ARG A 665 72.78 15.61 20.18
C ARG A 665 73.36 14.69 19.11
N GLN A 666 72.58 13.73 18.60
CA GLN A 666 73.02 12.87 17.50
C GLN A 666 73.11 13.61 16.16
N LYS A 667 72.40 14.73 15.98
CA LYS A 667 72.38 15.53 14.75
C LYS A 667 73.28 16.76 14.82
N THR A 668 73.52 17.32 16.00
CA THR A 668 74.33 18.52 16.19
C THR A 668 75.70 18.16 16.78
N GLY A 669 76.77 18.36 16.03
CA GLY A 669 78.15 18.19 16.51
C GLY A 669 78.69 19.35 17.37
N CYS A 670 77.87 20.38 17.63
CA CYS A 670 78.25 21.55 18.43
C CYS A 670 78.20 21.25 19.93
N THR A 671 79.33 21.44 20.62
CA THR A 671 79.47 21.21 22.07
C THR A 671 78.68 22.21 22.90
N ILE A 672 78.66 23.49 22.49
CA ILE A 672 77.93 24.58 23.17
C ILE A 672 76.42 24.28 23.21
N CYS A 673 75.81 23.94 22.06
CA CYS A 673 74.39 23.60 22.00
C CYS A 673 74.05 22.37 22.86
N THR A 674 74.98 21.42 22.96
CA THR A 674 74.80 20.19 23.76
C THR A 674 74.81 20.49 25.26
N GLU A 675 75.67 21.40 25.72
CA GLU A 675 75.72 21.86 27.11
C GLU A 675 74.47 22.66 27.51
N HIS A 676 73.90 23.44 26.59
CA HIS A 676 72.64 24.15 26.84
C HIS A 676 71.42 23.21 26.91
N LEU A 677 71.44 22.10 26.17
CA LEU A 677 70.33 21.14 26.11
C LEU A 677 70.32 20.12 27.25
N THR A 678 71.41 19.97 28.01
CA THR A 678 71.56 18.87 28.98
C THR A 678 72.06 19.31 30.35
N ILE A 679 71.64 18.60 31.40
CA ILE A 679 72.15 18.72 32.78
C ILE A 679 72.90 17.43 33.15
N SER A 680 73.92 17.55 34.00
CA SER A 680 74.60 16.40 34.60
C SER A 680 73.65 15.51 35.40
N LYS A 681 73.88 14.18 35.40
CA LYS A 681 73.05 13.23 36.16
C LYS A 681 73.03 13.54 37.65
N ALA A 682 74.11 14.09 38.23
CA ALA A 682 74.21 14.43 39.64
C ALA A 682 73.33 15.63 40.01
N SER A 683 73.30 16.67 39.17
CA SER A 683 72.47 17.87 39.39
C SER A 683 70.98 17.63 39.12
N ALA A 684 70.64 16.57 38.38
CA ALA A 684 69.26 16.18 38.14
C ALA A 684 68.63 15.40 39.32
N VAL A 685 69.43 14.89 40.28
CA VAL A 685 68.95 14.02 41.38
C VAL A 685 67.96 14.72 42.32
N SER A 686 68.06 16.04 42.48
CA SER A 686 67.25 16.84 43.39
C SER A 686 65.88 17.27 42.84
N ASP A 687 65.62 17.10 41.54
CA ASP A 687 64.38 17.58 40.92
C ASP A 687 63.31 16.48 40.83
N THR A 688 62.15 16.71 41.47
CA THR A 688 60.97 15.82 41.43
C THR A 688 60.42 15.61 40.03
N GLN A 689 60.74 16.50 39.09
CA GLN A 689 60.26 16.41 37.70
C GLN A 689 61.03 15.41 36.85
N THR A 690 62.25 15.02 37.28
CA THR A 690 63.09 14.04 36.57
C THR A 690 62.90 12.60 37.07
N GLN A 691 62.08 12.39 38.09
CA GLN A 691 61.83 11.07 38.71
C GLN A 691 61.29 10.03 37.71
N PHE A 692 60.46 10.47 36.76
CA PHE A 692 59.90 9.60 35.72
C PHE A 692 60.96 9.13 34.72
N ILE A 693 61.92 10.00 34.36
CA ILE A 693 63.09 9.62 33.55
C ILE A 693 63.87 8.55 34.31
N ARG A 694 64.13 8.72 35.61
CA ARG A 694 64.91 7.71 36.38
C ARG A 694 64.24 6.34 36.45
N GLN A 695 62.92 6.27 36.58
CA GLN A 695 62.20 5.00 36.67
C GLN A 695 62.07 4.27 35.32
N PHE A 696 61.99 5.01 34.21
CA PHE A 696 61.74 4.43 32.88
C PHE A 696 62.93 4.56 31.91
N ASP A 697 64.04 5.18 32.34
CA ASP A 697 65.26 5.25 31.55
C ASP A 697 65.90 3.87 31.47
N ARG A 698 65.91 3.30 30.26
CA ARG A 698 66.66 2.08 29.94
C ARG A 698 68.15 2.40 29.67
N GLY A 699 68.72 3.34 30.42
CA GLY A 699 70.13 3.76 30.38
C GLY A 699 70.52 4.68 29.21
N GLY A 700 69.57 5.30 28.53
CA GLY A 700 69.80 6.00 27.27
C GLY A 700 69.19 7.38 27.11
N LEU A 701 68.43 7.91 28.08
CA LEU A 701 67.79 9.24 28.01
C LEU A 701 68.67 10.31 28.68
N LEU A 702 68.67 11.54 28.13
CA LEU A 702 69.45 12.66 28.66
C LEU A 702 68.55 13.53 29.55
N HIS A 703 69.09 14.05 30.65
CA HIS A 703 68.39 14.98 31.53
C HIS A 703 68.54 16.38 30.95
N GLN A 704 67.45 17.12 30.79
CA GLN A 704 67.45 18.42 30.15
C GLN A 704 67.43 19.59 31.12
N LYS A 705 68.00 20.72 30.70
CA LYS A 705 67.79 22.04 31.30
C LYS A 705 66.46 22.57 30.77
N THR A 706 65.50 22.80 31.65
CA THR A 706 64.12 23.19 31.34
C THR A 706 64.02 24.24 30.23
N ALA A 707 63.18 24.00 29.22
CA ALA A 707 62.57 25.05 28.41
C ALA A 707 61.17 25.35 28.99
N CYS A 708 60.76 26.62 28.98
CA CYS A 708 59.46 27.10 29.43
C CYS A 708 58.29 26.26 28.95
#